data_AF-A0AAV8G2H3-F1
#
_entry.id   AF-A0AAV8G2H3-F1
#
_cell.length_a   1.000
_cell.length_b   1.000
_cell.length_c   1.000
_cell.angle_alpha   90.00
_cell.angle_beta   90.00
_cell.angle_gamma   90.00
#
_symmetry.space_group_name_H-M   'P 1'
#
loop_
_entity.id
_entity.type
_entity.pdbx_description
1 polymer ?
#
loop_
_entity_poly.entity_id
_entity_poly.type
_entity_poly.pdbx_seq_one_letter_code
_entity_poly.pdbx_strand_id
1 'polypeptide(L)'
;MMSRSYTNLLDLAAGNFAALGGGGSSRSGMRRMQRVMTVPGTLSELDDEEPANSVSSDVPSSLTSDRIIIVANQLPVRARRRPDGRGWSFAWDEDSLLLQLKDGLPDDMEVLYIGSLKVDVDPTEQDDVAQTLLERFKCVPAFLSPDLHEKYYQGFCKQHLWPLFHYMLPFSANHGGRFDRSLWESYVLANKHFFQKVVEVINPEDDYVWIHDYHLMALPTFLRRRFNRLRIGFFLHSPFPSSEIYRTLPVREEILKALLNCDLIGFHTFDYARHFLSCCSRMLGIEYQSKRGYIGLDYFGRTVGIKIMPVGIHMGQVQSVLRLPDREWRVAELRQQFEGKTVLLGVDDMDIFKGINLKLLAFEQMLKMHPKWLGRAVLVQIANPARGRGRDLEEVQAEIRDSCKRINEEFGQDGYNPVVFIDRDVSSVERIAFYTVAECVVVTAVRDGMNLTPYEYIVCRQGIPGQSESETEVDGPRRSMLVVSEFIGCSPSLSGAIRINPWNIESTAEAMNEAISLSDGEKQLRHEKHYRYVSTHDVAYWARSFHQDLERSCKDHFRRTCWGIGLGFGFRVVALDPNFRKLNVDSIVAAYEASKNRAILLDYDGTLVPQLTINKIPTATVIRIINELCADKKNAVFIVSGRGRNSLEKWFAPCPQLGIAAEHGYFMRWNGDASWETSMQNCDFGWMQMAEPVMKLYTESTDGSTIETKESALVWHHQDADPGFGSAQAKEMLDHLESVLANEPVSVKSGQFIVEVKPQGVSKGLVAERILTTMKEQGRQADFVLCIGDDRSDEDMFENLSDLVKRGLVSSNTSLFGCTVGQKPSKAKYYLDDTNDVLSMLNALADASEQFDSDDDLGLSLDKASVS
;
A
#
# COMPACT_ATOMS: atom_id res chain seq x y z
N MET A 1 -2.37 -27.33 -21.54
CA MET A 1 -1.28 -27.48 -22.53
C MET A 1 -0.08 -26.68 -22.04
N MET A 2 1.03 -27.36 -21.78
CA MET A 2 2.31 -26.73 -21.48
C MET A 2 2.92 -26.13 -22.75
N SER A 3 3.44 -24.91 -22.66
CA SER A 3 4.64 -24.51 -23.41
C SER A 3 5.26 -23.30 -22.72
N ARG A 4 6.35 -23.58 -22.00
CA ARG A 4 7.33 -22.62 -21.49
C ARG A 4 8.30 -22.28 -22.64
N SER A 5 8.56 -21.00 -22.88
CA SER A 5 9.83 -20.57 -23.47
C SER A 5 10.62 -19.80 -22.42
N TYR A 6 11.48 -20.55 -21.72
CA TYR A 6 12.57 -20.03 -20.91
C TYR A 6 13.68 -19.56 -21.84
N THR A 7 13.85 -18.25 -22.01
CA THR A 7 15.13 -17.63 -22.38
C THR A 7 15.04 -16.14 -22.07
N ASN A 8 16.06 -15.60 -21.38
CA ASN A 8 16.31 -14.18 -21.03
C ASN A 8 15.79 -13.66 -19.67
N LEU A 9 15.95 -14.45 -18.60
CA LEU A 9 15.84 -13.95 -17.21
C LEU A 9 17.18 -13.95 -16.44
N LEU A 10 18.26 -14.47 -17.05
CA LEU A 10 19.60 -14.52 -16.45
C LEU A 10 20.41 -13.23 -16.66
N ASP A 11 20.13 -12.44 -17.70
CA ASP A 11 20.88 -11.20 -18.01
C ASP A 11 20.50 -10.00 -17.11
N LEU A 12 19.39 -10.08 -16.38
CA LEU A 12 19.05 -9.09 -15.33
C LEU A 12 19.65 -9.44 -13.96
N ALA A 13 20.20 -10.64 -13.81
CA ALA A 13 20.68 -11.18 -12.53
C ALA A 13 22.22 -11.13 -12.36
N ALA A 14 22.98 -11.09 -13.46
CA ALA A 14 24.44 -11.01 -13.42
C ALA A 14 24.91 -9.56 -13.70
N GLY A 15 25.20 -8.80 -12.65
CA GLY A 15 25.68 -7.42 -12.74
C GLY A 15 27.09 -7.24 -13.33
N ASN A 16 27.32 -7.67 -14.57
CA ASN A 16 28.54 -7.43 -15.35
C ASN A 16 28.18 -6.93 -16.76
N PHE A 17 28.27 -5.62 -16.99
CA PHE A 17 28.27 -5.08 -18.35
C PHE A 17 29.71 -4.93 -18.84
N ALA A 18 30.14 -5.87 -19.68
CA ALA A 18 31.34 -5.69 -20.48
C ALA A 18 31.06 -4.67 -21.59
N ALA A 19 31.90 -3.63 -21.64
CA ALA A 19 31.91 -2.64 -22.71
C ALA A 19 32.36 -3.26 -24.04
N LEU A 20 31.62 -2.96 -25.11
CA LEU A 20 32.04 -3.05 -26.51
C LEU A 20 31.72 -1.67 -27.11
N GLY A 21 32.61 -0.85 -27.67
CA GLY A 21 34.03 -0.86 -28.03
C GLY A 21 34.20 0.39 -28.94
N GLY A 22 35.32 1.07 -29.15
CA GLY A 22 36.70 0.96 -28.68
C GLY A 22 37.48 2.19 -29.18
N GLY A 23 38.76 2.30 -28.80
CA GLY A 23 39.70 3.22 -29.47
C GLY A 23 40.69 3.95 -28.56
N GLY A 24 41.83 3.31 -28.27
CA GLY A 24 43.15 3.96 -28.27
C GLY A 24 43.65 4.73 -27.03
N SER A 25 44.89 4.40 -26.64
CA SER A 25 45.91 5.28 -26.01
C SER A 25 46.10 5.29 -24.47
N SER A 26 47.00 4.39 -24.05
CA SER A 26 48.14 4.58 -23.11
C SER A 26 48.01 5.18 -21.70
N ARG A 27 48.26 4.30 -20.71
CA ARG A 27 49.21 4.37 -19.57
C ARG A 27 49.30 5.61 -18.65
N SER A 28 49.26 5.25 -17.36
CA SER A 28 50.07 5.75 -16.22
C SER A 28 49.43 6.78 -15.28
N GLY A 29 49.22 6.38 -14.02
CA GLY A 29 49.05 7.33 -12.92
C GLY A 29 48.31 6.82 -11.67
N MET A 30 48.79 5.76 -11.02
CA MET A 30 48.36 5.43 -9.65
C MET A 30 48.77 6.56 -8.69
N ARG A 31 47.79 7.18 -8.01
CA ARG A 31 48.00 7.83 -6.71
C ARG A 31 46.88 7.44 -5.73
N ARG A 32 47.36 7.20 -4.52
CA ARG A 32 46.79 6.52 -3.36
C ARG A 32 46.04 7.51 -2.46
N MET A 33 44.93 7.09 -1.82
CA MET A 33 44.44 7.43 -0.46
C MET A 33 43.09 6.71 -0.26
N GLN A 34 42.89 5.70 0.62
CA GLN A 34 42.73 5.69 2.11
C GLN A 34 41.65 6.67 2.60
N ARG A 35 40.56 6.29 3.28
CA ARG A 35 40.31 5.19 4.26
C ARG A 35 38.89 4.62 4.12
N VAL A 36 38.76 3.31 4.25
CA VAL A 36 37.49 2.57 4.43
C VAL A 36 37.42 2.15 5.90
N MET A 37 36.32 2.47 6.59
CA MET A 37 35.96 1.80 7.85
C MET A 37 35.32 0.45 7.48
N THR A 38 36.09 -0.61 7.62
CA THR A 38 35.64 -2.00 7.45
C THR A 38 34.88 -2.43 8.70
N VAL A 39 33.65 -2.90 8.54
CA VAL A 39 32.96 -3.74 9.53
C VAL A 39 33.43 -5.19 9.31
N PRO A 40 34.03 -5.89 10.29
CA PRO A 40 34.40 -7.30 10.15
C PRO A 40 33.16 -8.20 10.21
N GLY A 41 33.23 -9.28 9.43
CA GLY A 41 32.16 -10.24 9.23
C GLY A 41 32.05 -11.35 10.27
N THR A 42 31.10 -12.22 9.94
CA THR A 42 30.65 -13.48 10.52
C THR A 42 31.77 -14.45 10.91
N LEU A 43 31.63 -15.14 12.05
CA LEU A 43 32.04 -16.53 12.26
C LEU A 43 31.28 -17.16 13.45
N SER A 44 31.16 -18.48 13.38
CA SER A 44 30.27 -19.43 14.08
C SER A 44 30.71 -19.88 15.48
N GLU A 45 29.71 -20.42 16.21
CA GLU A 45 29.65 -21.39 17.32
C GLU A 45 30.96 -21.95 17.94
N LEU A 46 31.03 -21.93 19.29
CA LEU A 46 31.04 -23.12 20.18
C LEU A 46 31.11 -22.70 21.68
N ASP A 47 30.57 -23.57 22.53
CA ASP A 47 30.21 -23.45 23.97
C ASP A 47 31.33 -23.14 24.99
N ASP A 48 30.98 -22.48 26.11
CA ASP A 48 30.98 -23.02 27.50
C ASP A 48 30.93 -21.91 28.60
N GLU A 49 29.98 -22.10 29.51
CA GLU A 49 29.83 -21.75 30.94
C GLU A 49 30.23 -20.39 31.60
N GLU A 50 29.20 -19.84 32.28
CA GLU A 50 29.14 -18.99 33.50
C GLU A 50 29.37 -17.45 33.49
N PRO A 51 28.62 -16.70 34.34
CA PRO A 51 28.36 -15.27 34.15
C PRO A 51 29.22 -14.38 35.05
N ALA A 52 30.14 -13.61 34.44
CA ALA A 52 30.90 -12.59 35.15
C ALA A 52 30.40 -11.17 34.82
N ASN A 53 29.81 -10.53 35.82
CA ASN A 53 29.50 -9.10 35.87
C ASN A 53 30.72 -8.25 35.47
N SER A 54 30.63 -7.45 34.40
CA SER A 54 31.56 -6.34 34.17
C SER A 54 30.82 -5.05 33.79
N VAL A 55 30.62 -4.24 34.83
CA VAL A 55 30.59 -2.77 34.89
C VAL A 55 30.33 -2.02 33.58
N SER A 56 29.16 -1.38 33.52
CA SER A 56 28.80 -0.38 32.53
C SER A 56 29.80 0.80 32.56
N SER A 57 30.37 1.13 31.41
CA SER A 57 30.81 2.48 31.15
C SER A 57 29.60 3.25 30.59
N ASP A 58 28.81 3.82 31.50
CA ASP A 58 27.77 4.79 31.17
C ASP A 58 28.42 6.09 30.72
N VAL A 59 28.81 6.15 29.45
CA VAL A 59 28.80 7.41 28.71
C VAL A 59 27.48 7.39 27.95
N PRO A 60 26.49 8.23 28.31
CA PRO A 60 25.31 8.35 27.48
C PRO A 60 25.78 8.93 26.14
N SER A 61 25.85 8.07 25.13
CA SER A 61 25.94 8.50 23.74
C SER A 61 24.82 9.52 23.54
N SER A 62 25.19 10.70 23.06
CA SER A 62 24.32 11.83 22.73
C SER A 62 22.92 11.36 22.31
N LEU A 63 21.89 11.90 22.97
CA LEU A 63 20.48 11.77 22.60
C LEU A 63 20.34 11.58 21.08
N THR A 64 20.04 10.35 20.66
CA THR A 64 19.83 10.04 19.24
C THR A 64 18.54 10.73 18.82
N SER A 65 18.69 11.88 18.17
CA SER A 65 17.60 12.57 17.49
C SER A 65 17.11 11.67 16.36
N ASP A 66 15.80 11.40 16.33
CA ASP A 66 15.18 10.65 15.24
C ASP A 66 15.43 11.40 13.92
N ARG A 67 15.64 10.64 12.84
CA ARG A 67 16.04 11.21 11.55
C ARG A 67 15.17 10.67 10.43
N ILE A 68 14.80 11.56 9.51
CA ILE A 68 14.02 11.23 8.33
C ILE A 68 14.73 11.67 7.06
N ILE A 69 14.76 10.76 6.09
CA ILE A 69 15.34 10.95 4.77
C ILE A 69 14.19 11.09 3.78
N ILE A 70 14.02 12.30 3.24
CA ILE A 70 13.06 12.62 2.21
C ILE A 70 13.70 12.33 0.85
N VAL A 71 13.13 11.40 0.08
CA VAL A 71 13.65 11.01 -1.24
C VAL A 71 12.64 11.37 -2.32
N ALA A 72 13.04 12.21 -3.26
CA ALA A 72 12.20 12.65 -4.37
C ALA A 72 13.00 12.76 -5.66
N ASN A 73 12.33 12.92 -6.80
CA ASN A 73 13.01 13.09 -8.08
C ASN A 73 13.97 14.30 -8.08
N GLN A 74 13.57 15.42 -7.45
CA GLN A 74 14.35 16.65 -7.42
C GLN A 74 14.59 17.14 -6.00
N LEU A 75 15.79 17.67 -5.73
CA LEU A 75 16.10 18.34 -4.48
C LEU A 75 15.32 19.67 -4.36
N PRO A 76 14.96 20.08 -3.14
CA PRO A 76 14.36 21.38 -2.87
C PRO A 76 15.38 22.55 -2.92
N VAL A 77 16.32 22.52 -3.87
CA VAL A 77 17.41 23.51 -3.99
C VAL A 77 17.45 24.05 -5.42
N ARG A 78 17.59 25.37 -5.54
CA ARG A 78 17.89 26.07 -6.79
C ARG A 78 19.40 26.13 -6.98
N ALA A 79 19.89 25.48 -8.03
CA ALA A 79 21.30 25.51 -8.42
C ALA A 79 21.48 26.38 -9.67
N ARG A 80 22.46 27.30 -9.65
CA ARG A 80 22.83 28.13 -10.80
C ARG A 80 24.35 28.19 -10.94
N ARG A 81 24.86 28.07 -12.17
CA ARG A 81 26.26 28.36 -12.47
C ARG A 81 26.53 29.84 -12.18
N ARG A 82 27.65 30.16 -11.52
CA ARG A 82 28.01 31.56 -11.28
C ARG A 82 28.36 32.27 -12.59
N PRO A 83 28.04 33.57 -12.74
CA PRO A 83 28.35 34.33 -13.96
C PRO A 83 29.84 34.40 -14.31
N ASP A 84 30.72 34.26 -13.32
CA ASP A 84 32.19 34.22 -13.50
C ASP A 84 32.70 32.87 -14.02
N GLY A 85 31.82 31.89 -14.22
CA GLY A 85 32.14 30.53 -14.64
C GLY A 85 32.77 29.66 -13.56
N ARG A 86 33.07 30.21 -12.38
CA ARG A 86 33.81 29.55 -11.29
C ARG A 86 32.85 29.02 -10.23
N GLY A 87 32.36 27.80 -10.46
CA GLY A 87 31.55 27.05 -9.50
C GLY A 87 30.06 27.44 -9.48
N TRP A 88 29.41 27.11 -8.37
CA TRP A 88 27.95 27.07 -8.26
C TRP A 88 27.41 28.01 -7.17
N SER A 89 26.19 28.48 -7.37
CA SER A 89 25.37 29.17 -6.37
C SER A 89 24.15 28.33 -6.05
N PHE A 90 23.90 28.11 -4.76
CA PHE A 90 22.80 27.32 -4.24
C PHE A 90 21.95 28.16 -3.30
N ALA A 91 20.62 28.01 -3.41
CA ALA A 91 19.65 28.57 -2.49
C ALA A 91 18.49 27.59 -2.33
N TRP A 92 17.81 27.63 -1.19
CA TRP A 92 16.58 26.86 -1.00
C TRP A 92 15.52 27.24 -2.04
N ASP A 93 14.78 26.24 -2.51
CA ASP A 93 13.56 26.45 -3.29
C ASP A 93 12.39 26.61 -2.31
N GLU A 94 12.15 27.84 -1.84
CA GLU A 94 11.12 28.16 -0.83
C GLU A 94 9.69 27.80 -1.27
N ASP A 95 9.46 27.64 -2.57
CA ASP A 95 8.19 27.18 -3.15
C ASP A 95 8.08 25.64 -3.19
N SER A 96 9.12 24.91 -2.78
CA SER A 96 9.14 23.44 -2.79
C SER A 96 8.34 22.86 -1.63
N LEU A 97 7.31 22.07 -1.98
CA LEU A 97 6.55 21.29 -1.01
C LEU A 97 7.45 20.40 -0.12
N LEU A 98 8.53 19.87 -0.68
CA LEU A 98 9.47 19.00 0.04
C LEU A 98 10.27 19.76 1.09
N LEU A 99 10.53 21.05 0.89
CA LEU A 99 11.13 21.87 1.92
C LEU A 99 10.11 22.19 3.02
N GLN A 100 8.92 22.64 2.59
CA GLN A 100 7.86 23.11 3.47
C GLN A 100 7.29 22.03 4.40
N LEU A 101 7.34 20.75 4.01
CA LEU A 101 6.88 19.65 4.85
C LEU A 101 7.69 19.49 6.14
N LYS A 102 8.92 20.04 6.18
CA LYS A 102 9.78 19.99 7.37
C LYS A 102 9.08 20.57 8.60
N ASP A 103 8.28 21.61 8.41
CA ASP A 103 7.61 22.34 9.49
C ASP A 103 6.46 21.52 10.14
N GLY A 104 6.11 20.37 9.56
CA GLY A 104 5.19 19.41 10.17
C GLY A 104 5.86 18.30 10.97
N LEU A 105 7.19 18.16 10.86
CA LEU A 105 7.96 17.15 11.58
C LEU A 105 8.35 17.64 12.99
N PRO A 106 8.74 16.74 13.91
CA PRO A 106 9.24 17.15 15.23
C PRO A 106 10.43 18.12 15.13
N ASP A 107 10.49 19.12 16.00
CA ASP A 107 11.53 20.17 15.97
C ASP A 107 12.96 19.61 16.14
N ASP A 108 13.09 18.50 16.85
CA ASP A 108 14.33 17.79 17.11
C ASP A 108 14.66 16.73 16.06
N MET A 109 13.81 16.52 15.04
CA MET A 109 14.05 15.53 13.99
C MET A 109 15.02 16.07 12.93
N GLU A 110 16.14 15.37 12.69
CA GLU A 110 17.02 15.73 11.58
C GLU A 110 16.36 15.32 10.24
N VAL A 111 16.36 16.24 9.28
CA VAL A 111 15.80 16.02 7.94
C VAL A 111 16.92 16.08 6.89
N LEU A 112 17.09 15.00 6.15
CA LEU A 112 17.95 14.95 4.95
C LEU A 112 17.12 14.81 3.68
N TYR A 113 17.64 15.37 2.60
CA TYR A 113 16.99 15.33 1.28
C TYR A 113 17.85 14.60 0.28
N ILE A 114 17.24 13.72 -0.51
CA ILE A 114 17.91 13.01 -1.61
C ILE A 114 17.11 13.24 -2.89
N GLY A 115 17.79 13.71 -3.94
CA GLY A 115 17.15 14.20 -5.15
C GLY A 115 18.15 14.50 -6.27
N SER A 116 17.70 14.59 -7.52
CA SER A 116 18.52 15.17 -8.59
C SER A 116 18.47 16.71 -8.54
N LEU A 117 19.46 17.36 -9.18
CA LEU A 117 19.40 18.80 -9.43
C LEU A 117 18.63 19.07 -10.75
N LYS A 118 18.06 20.28 -10.86
CA LYS A 118 17.42 20.78 -12.10
C LYS A 118 18.43 21.24 -13.17
N VAL A 119 19.72 20.97 -12.96
CA VAL A 119 20.84 21.39 -13.81
C VAL A 119 21.80 20.21 -13.96
N ASP A 120 22.48 20.16 -15.11
CA ASP A 120 23.55 19.20 -15.33
C ASP A 120 24.85 19.68 -14.67
N VAL A 121 25.56 18.77 -14.01
CA VAL A 121 26.81 19.05 -13.28
C VAL A 121 27.89 18.15 -13.84
N ASP A 122 28.98 18.76 -14.31
CA ASP A 122 30.11 18.03 -14.88
C ASP A 122 30.66 17.02 -13.85
N PRO A 123 30.97 15.77 -14.25
CA PRO A 123 31.51 14.75 -13.35
C PRO A 123 32.72 15.20 -12.52
N THR A 124 33.54 16.11 -13.03
CA THR A 124 34.72 16.64 -12.32
C THR A 124 34.37 17.58 -11.16
N GLU A 125 33.15 18.14 -11.16
CA GLU A 125 32.65 19.06 -10.13
C GLU A 125 31.65 18.40 -9.16
N GLN A 126 31.24 17.15 -9.42
CA GLN A 126 30.16 16.48 -8.69
C GLN A 126 30.47 16.28 -7.20
N ASP A 127 31.72 15.94 -6.85
CA ASP A 127 32.13 15.74 -5.45
C ASP A 127 32.06 17.04 -4.65
N ASP A 128 32.61 18.14 -5.19
CA ASP A 128 32.57 19.47 -4.56
C ASP A 128 31.13 19.97 -4.38
N VAL A 129 30.28 19.76 -5.40
CA VAL A 129 28.87 20.10 -5.35
C VAL A 129 28.14 19.26 -4.30
N ALA A 130 28.37 17.94 -4.26
CA ALA A 130 27.76 17.04 -3.28
C ALA A 130 28.15 17.41 -1.85
N GLN A 131 29.44 17.70 -1.61
CA GLN A 131 29.92 18.13 -0.30
C GLN A 131 29.27 19.45 0.12
N THR A 132 29.23 20.44 -0.78
CA THR A 132 28.60 21.74 -0.51
C THR A 132 27.11 21.60 -0.16
N LEU A 133 26.38 20.75 -0.89
CA LEU A 133 24.96 20.51 -0.67
C LEU A 133 24.70 19.76 0.65
N LEU A 134 25.54 18.78 1.00
CA LEU A 134 25.39 18.05 2.25
C LEU A 134 25.65 18.96 3.46
N GLU A 135 26.75 19.70 3.45
CA GLU A 135 27.17 20.54 4.58
C GLU A 135 26.21 21.71 4.83
N ARG A 136 25.75 22.37 3.76
CA ARG A 136 24.96 23.61 3.87
C ARG A 136 23.46 23.39 3.82
N PHE A 137 23.01 22.34 3.14
CA PHE A 137 21.59 22.10 2.84
C PHE A 137 21.12 20.71 3.27
N LYS A 138 21.97 19.87 3.88
CA LYS A 138 21.60 18.47 4.23
C LYS A 138 21.02 17.71 3.03
N CYS A 139 21.50 18.04 1.84
CA CYS A 139 21.03 17.50 0.57
C CYS A 139 22.10 16.58 -0.04
N VAL A 140 21.70 15.38 -0.47
CA VAL A 140 22.53 14.41 -1.18
C VAL A 140 22.07 14.37 -2.64
N PRO A 141 22.87 14.89 -3.59
CA PRO A 141 22.49 14.87 -4.99
C PRO A 141 22.63 13.47 -5.61
N ALA A 142 21.58 13.05 -6.32
CA ALA A 142 21.60 11.93 -7.24
C ALA A 142 21.91 12.45 -8.65
N PHE A 143 23.19 12.38 -9.05
CA PHE A 143 23.59 12.73 -10.40
C PHE A 143 23.22 11.60 -11.36
N LEU A 144 22.36 11.92 -12.33
CA LEU A 144 21.98 11.03 -13.41
C LEU A 144 22.66 11.51 -14.70
N SER A 145 23.19 10.59 -15.50
CA SER A 145 23.72 10.96 -16.81
C SER A 145 22.61 11.55 -17.70
N PRO A 146 22.93 12.46 -18.65
CA PRO A 146 21.92 13.04 -19.52
C PRO A 146 21.07 12.00 -20.29
N ASP A 147 21.69 10.91 -20.77
CA ASP A 147 20.97 9.81 -21.44
C ASP A 147 20.04 9.05 -20.50
N LEU A 148 20.50 8.76 -19.28
CA LEU A 148 19.67 8.09 -18.28
C LEU A 148 18.50 8.99 -17.87
N HIS A 149 18.76 10.26 -17.59
CA HIS A 149 17.72 11.24 -17.26
C HIS A 149 16.69 11.35 -18.38
N GLU A 150 17.12 11.39 -19.64
CA GLU A 150 16.20 11.43 -20.78
C GLU A 150 15.27 10.21 -20.81
N LYS A 151 15.82 8.99 -20.77
CA LYS A 151 15.02 7.76 -20.85
C LYS A 151 14.14 7.53 -19.62
N TYR A 152 14.67 7.83 -18.44
CA TYR A 152 13.95 7.71 -17.17
C TYR A 152 12.84 8.77 -17.04
N TYR A 153 13.21 10.05 -17.13
CA TYR A 153 12.31 11.14 -16.79
C TYR A 153 11.42 11.51 -17.98
N GLN A 154 12.01 11.85 -19.13
CA GLN A 154 11.22 12.23 -20.30
C GLN A 154 10.51 11.01 -20.89
N GLY A 155 11.21 9.89 -21.04
CA GLY A 155 10.65 8.64 -21.55
C GLY A 155 9.65 8.00 -20.58
N PHE A 156 10.13 7.26 -19.59
CA PHE A 156 9.24 6.43 -18.77
C PHE A 156 8.29 7.26 -17.88
N CYS A 157 8.79 8.28 -17.18
CA CYS A 157 7.96 9.07 -16.27
C CYS A 157 6.96 9.96 -17.03
N LYS A 158 7.40 10.76 -18.00
CA LYS A 158 6.55 11.76 -18.67
C LYS A 158 5.81 11.25 -19.90
N GLN A 159 6.32 10.28 -20.65
CA GLN A 159 5.61 9.74 -21.83
C GLN A 159 4.79 8.49 -21.51
N HIS A 160 5.11 7.72 -20.45
CA HIS A 160 4.32 6.52 -20.09
C HIS A 160 3.53 6.65 -18.79
N LEU A 161 4.18 6.87 -17.65
CA LEU A 161 3.48 6.88 -16.36
C LEU A 161 2.52 8.07 -16.23
N TRP A 162 2.97 9.27 -16.58
CA TRP A 162 2.17 10.49 -16.43
C TRP A 162 0.87 10.43 -17.26
N PRO A 163 0.88 10.11 -18.58
CA PRO A 163 -0.36 9.97 -19.33
C PRO A 163 -1.27 8.86 -18.81
N LEU A 164 -0.69 7.70 -18.47
CA LEU A 164 -1.46 6.57 -17.96
C LEU A 164 -2.18 6.90 -16.65
N PHE A 165 -1.47 7.54 -15.71
CA PHE A 165 -2.05 7.93 -14.41
C PHE A 165 -3.12 9.02 -14.56
N HIS A 166 -3.08 9.76 -15.66
CA HIS A 166 -4.08 10.78 -16.03
C HIS A 166 -5.09 10.27 -17.08
N TYR A 167 -5.29 8.94 -17.17
CA TYR A 167 -6.34 8.29 -17.97
C TYR A 167 -6.17 8.45 -19.50
N MET A 168 -4.96 8.75 -19.97
CA MET A 168 -4.63 8.73 -21.40
C MET A 168 -4.00 7.39 -21.76
N LEU A 169 -4.72 6.58 -22.55
CA LEU A 169 -4.20 5.32 -23.06
C LEU A 169 -3.34 5.54 -24.32
N PRO A 170 -2.31 4.71 -24.53
CA PRO A 170 -1.48 4.77 -25.73
C PRO A 170 -2.21 4.15 -26.92
N PHE A 171 -3.09 4.92 -27.57
CA PHE A 171 -3.89 4.43 -28.71
C PHE A 171 -3.10 4.39 -30.02
N SER A 172 -2.03 5.20 -30.15
CA SER A 172 -1.22 5.25 -31.37
C SER A 172 0.26 5.46 -31.04
N ALA A 173 1.14 5.25 -32.02
CA ALA A 173 2.56 5.59 -31.85
C ALA A 173 2.78 7.09 -31.59
N ASN A 174 1.80 7.92 -31.98
CA ASN A 174 1.86 9.38 -31.83
C ASN A 174 1.25 9.89 -30.52
N HIS A 175 0.42 9.09 -29.83
CA HIS A 175 -0.28 9.49 -28.60
C HIS A 175 -0.01 8.47 -27.49
N GLY A 176 0.76 8.86 -26.48
CA GLY A 176 1.14 8.02 -25.32
C GLY A 176 2.24 6.97 -25.56
N GLY A 177 2.59 6.67 -26.82
CA GLY A 177 3.69 5.79 -27.21
C GLY A 177 3.49 4.31 -26.85
N ARG A 178 4.00 3.39 -27.68
CA ARG A 178 4.02 1.95 -27.31
C ARG A 178 5.00 1.73 -26.18
N PHE A 179 4.72 0.77 -25.28
CA PHE A 179 5.62 0.43 -24.19
C PHE A 179 7.00 0.04 -24.72
N ASP A 180 8.03 0.76 -24.26
CA ASP A 180 9.43 0.44 -24.52
C ASP A 180 10.09 -0.11 -23.26
N ARG A 181 10.58 -1.36 -23.36
CA ARG A 181 11.23 -2.05 -22.26
C ARG A 181 12.52 -1.35 -21.80
N SER A 182 13.25 -0.71 -22.71
CA SER A 182 14.49 0.01 -22.39
C SER A 182 14.23 1.24 -21.51
N LEU A 183 13.07 1.88 -21.64
CA LEU A 183 12.64 2.99 -20.78
C LEU A 183 12.35 2.49 -19.36
N TRP A 184 11.69 1.33 -19.22
CA TRP A 184 11.51 0.69 -17.92
C TRP A 184 12.85 0.32 -17.28
N GLU A 185 13.79 -0.25 -18.03
CA GLU A 185 15.11 -0.60 -17.53
C GLU A 185 15.88 0.65 -17.06
N SER A 186 15.78 1.75 -17.80
CA SER A 186 16.32 3.05 -17.42
C SER A 186 15.65 3.59 -16.15
N TYR A 187 14.33 3.40 -15.99
CA TYR A 187 13.61 3.78 -14.78
C TYR A 187 14.06 2.99 -13.55
N VAL A 188 14.26 1.68 -13.70
CA VAL A 188 14.80 0.81 -12.64
C VAL A 188 16.24 1.19 -12.31
N LEU A 189 17.06 1.50 -13.31
CA LEU A 189 18.45 1.95 -13.13
C LEU A 189 18.52 3.30 -12.41
N ALA A 190 17.69 4.28 -12.77
CA ALA A 190 17.61 5.55 -12.06
C ALA A 190 17.22 5.34 -10.59
N ASN A 191 16.18 4.54 -10.32
CA ASN A 191 15.77 4.18 -8.96
C ASN A 191 16.90 3.48 -8.17
N LYS A 192 17.75 2.69 -8.84
CA LYS A 192 18.95 2.09 -8.24
C LYS A 192 20.02 3.13 -7.87
N HIS A 193 20.20 4.19 -8.68
CA HIS A 193 21.07 5.32 -8.31
C HIS A 193 20.55 6.07 -7.08
N PHE A 194 19.24 6.32 -6.99
CA PHE A 194 18.64 6.89 -5.78
C PHE A 194 18.85 5.98 -4.56
N PHE A 195 18.67 4.67 -4.71
CA PHE A 195 18.96 3.69 -3.66
C PHE A 195 20.42 3.79 -3.17
N GLN A 196 21.40 3.91 -4.07
CA GLN A 196 22.80 4.06 -3.69
C GLN A 196 23.02 5.32 -2.85
N LYS A 197 22.38 6.44 -3.20
CA LYS A 197 22.46 7.68 -2.42
C LYS A 197 21.80 7.58 -1.04
N VAL A 198 20.71 6.83 -0.92
CA VAL A 198 20.12 6.55 0.40
C VAL A 198 21.09 5.73 1.26
N VAL A 199 21.69 4.67 0.69
CA VAL A 199 22.64 3.80 1.41
C VAL A 199 23.89 4.54 1.89
N GLU A 200 24.32 5.59 1.19
CA GLU A 200 25.49 6.40 1.59
C GLU A 200 25.30 7.12 2.95
N VAL A 201 24.07 7.41 3.36
CA VAL A 201 23.80 8.25 4.54
C VAL A 201 22.92 7.61 5.62
N ILE A 202 22.23 6.52 5.30
CA ILE A 202 21.21 5.93 6.16
C ILE A 202 21.77 5.15 7.35
N ASN A 203 21.12 5.32 8.51
CA ASN A 203 21.20 4.40 9.65
C ASN A 203 19.91 3.55 9.66
N PRO A 204 19.96 2.29 9.19
CA PRO A 204 18.77 1.50 8.92
C PRO A 204 17.97 1.07 10.16
N GLU A 205 18.56 1.15 11.36
CA GLU A 205 17.88 0.80 12.62
C GLU A 205 17.01 1.96 13.15
N ASP A 206 17.40 3.21 12.88
CA ASP A 206 16.79 4.40 13.49
C ASP A 206 16.08 5.31 12.47
N ASP A 207 16.55 5.35 11.23
CA ASP A 207 16.03 6.30 10.26
C ASP A 207 14.66 5.90 9.68
N TYR A 208 13.91 6.94 9.32
CA TYR A 208 12.75 6.85 8.43
C TYR A 208 13.17 7.24 7.01
N VAL A 209 12.64 6.55 6.00
CA VAL A 209 12.74 6.95 4.60
C VAL A 209 11.36 7.27 4.07
N TRP A 210 11.15 8.50 3.62
CA TRP A 210 9.91 8.94 3.01
C TRP A 210 10.11 9.24 1.53
N ILE A 211 9.57 8.37 0.68
CA ILE A 211 9.73 8.41 -0.76
C ILE A 211 8.54 9.14 -1.39
N HIS A 212 8.81 10.02 -2.34
CA HIS A 212 7.78 10.82 -3.01
C HIS A 212 7.65 10.51 -4.50
N ASP A 213 6.40 10.26 -4.86
CA ASP A 213 5.82 10.32 -6.21
C ASP A 213 6.18 9.19 -7.18
N TYR A 214 5.49 9.18 -8.33
CA TYR A 214 5.56 8.12 -9.35
C TYR A 214 6.95 7.92 -9.97
N HIS A 215 7.87 8.85 -9.77
CA HIS A 215 9.24 8.77 -10.27
C HIS A 215 10.07 7.68 -9.55
N LEU A 216 9.69 7.32 -8.32
CA LEU A 216 10.48 6.48 -7.42
C LEU A 216 9.75 5.25 -6.89
N MET A 217 8.73 4.76 -7.60
CA MET A 217 7.92 3.61 -7.15
C MET A 217 8.70 2.29 -7.07
N ALA A 218 9.88 2.18 -7.72
CA ALA A 218 10.71 0.97 -7.64
C ALA A 218 11.69 1.01 -6.45
N LEU A 219 12.02 2.19 -5.94
CA LEU A 219 12.95 2.41 -4.83
C LEU A 219 12.64 1.58 -3.56
N PRO A 220 11.37 1.41 -3.12
CA PRO A 220 11.10 0.65 -1.90
C PRO A 220 11.58 -0.81 -1.98
N THR A 221 11.53 -1.44 -3.17
CA THR A 221 12.06 -2.81 -3.35
C THR A 221 13.56 -2.86 -3.09
N PHE A 222 14.33 -1.91 -3.62
CA PHE A 222 15.77 -1.88 -3.44
C PHE A 222 16.15 -1.69 -1.97
N LEU A 223 15.48 -0.76 -1.29
CA LEU A 223 15.69 -0.51 0.13
C LEU A 223 15.34 -1.71 0.98
N ARG A 224 14.14 -2.28 0.79
CA ARG A 224 13.66 -3.41 1.59
C ARG A 224 14.50 -4.68 1.38
N ARG A 225 15.03 -4.89 0.17
CA ARG A 225 15.96 -5.99 -0.13
C ARG A 225 17.27 -5.91 0.66
N ARG A 226 17.73 -4.68 0.92
CA ARG A 226 18.97 -4.47 1.68
C ARG A 226 18.70 -4.42 3.18
N PHE A 227 17.58 -3.84 3.58
CA PHE A 227 17.19 -3.57 4.96
C PHE A 227 15.73 -4.01 5.20
N ASN A 228 15.54 -5.26 5.64
CA ASN A 228 14.19 -5.85 5.77
C ASN A 228 13.30 -5.08 6.77
N ARG A 229 13.89 -4.39 7.76
CA ARG A 229 13.19 -3.70 8.85
C ARG A 229 13.17 -2.18 8.74
N LEU A 230 13.73 -1.60 7.67
CA LEU A 230 13.78 -0.16 7.49
C LEU A 230 12.37 0.46 7.52
N ARG A 231 12.19 1.63 8.14
CA ARG A 231 10.90 2.32 8.19
C ARG A 231 10.70 3.10 6.88
N ILE A 232 9.78 2.66 6.02
CA ILE A 232 9.59 3.21 4.67
C ILE A 232 8.16 3.73 4.47
N GLY A 233 8.03 5.03 4.28
CA GLY A 233 6.82 5.67 3.78
C GLY A 233 6.90 5.98 2.28
N PHE A 234 5.78 5.92 1.58
CA PHE A 234 5.64 6.41 0.21
C PHE A 234 4.42 7.30 0.08
N PHE A 235 4.51 8.40 -0.66
CA PHE A 235 3.34 9.25 -0.96
C PHE A 235 3.25 9.53 -2.47
N LEU A 236 2.11 9.21 -3.08
CA LEU A 236 1.84 9.50 -4.49
C LEU A 236 1.14 10.86 -4.64
N HIS A 237 1.79 11.79 -5.35
CA HIS A 237 1.22 13.13 -5.60
C HIS A 237 0.36 13.19 -6.87
N SER A 238 0.56 12.25 -7.79
CA SER A 238 -0.30 12.07 -8.95
C SER A 238 -1.59 11.29 -8.62
N PRO A 239 -2.60 11.29 -9.50
CA PRO A 239 -3.71 10.35 -9.39
C PRO A 239 -3.20 8.90 -9.47
N PHE A 240 -3.95 7.97 -8.90
CA PHE A 240 -3.80 6.54 -9.19
C PHE A 240 -4.97 6.09 -10.07
N PRO A 241 -4.73 5.51 -11.26
CA PRO A 241 -5.78 5.23 -12.21
C PRO A 241 -6.58 3.98 -11.83
N SER A 242 -7.80 3.85 -12.36
CA SER A 242 -8.63 2.66 -12.17
C SER A 242 -7.92 1.39 -12.65
N SER A 243 -8.32 0.22 -12.13
CA SER A 243 -7.70 -1.05 -12.49
C SER A 243 -7.79 -1.38 -13.99
N GLU A 244 -8.83 -0.90 -14.68
CA GLU A 244 -8.99 -1.02 -16.13
C GLU A 244 -7.93 -0.25 -16.93
N ILE A 245 -7.54 0.93 -16.45
CA ILE A 245 -6.46 1.71 -17.07
C ILE A 245 -5.11 1.17 -16.63
N TYR A 246 -4.92 0.95 -15.32
CA TYR A 246 -3.66 0.49 -14.74
C TYR A 246 -3.21 -0.85 -15.33
N ARG A 247 -4.14 -1.79 -15.62
CA ARG A 247 -3.79 -3.09 -16.19
C ARG A 247 -3.17 -3.04 -17.58
N THR A 248 -3.31 -1.91 -18.29
CA THR A 248 -2.65 -1.72 -19.59
C THR A 248 -1.14 -1.53 -19.47
N LEU A 249 -0.63 -1.19 -18.27
CA LEU A 249 0.80 -1.10 -18.00
C LEU A 249 1.44 -2.50 -17.99
N PRO A 250 2.44 -2.78 -18.85
CA PRO A 250 3.05 -4.11 -18.90
C PRO A 250 3.82 -4.50 -17.63
N VAL A 251 4.31 -3.52 -16.86
CA VAL A 251 5.08 -3.70 -15.61
C VAL A 251 4.25 -3.42 -14.35
N ARG A 252 2.92 -3.57 -14.46
CA ARG A 252 1.94 -3.29 -13.41
C ARG A 252 2.21 -4.06 -12.11
N GLU A 253 2.55 -5.34 -12.20
CA GLU A 253 2.76 -6.16 -11.00
C GLU A 253 4.05 -5.77 -10.28
N GLU A 254 5.11 -5.46 -11.04
CA GLU A 254 6.39 -5.03 -10.47
C GLU A 254 6.25 -3.74 -9.67
N ILE A 255 5.48 -2.76 -10.18
CA ILE A 255 5.24 -1.50 -9.48
C ILE A 255 4.37 -1.73 -8.23
N LEU A 256 3.28 -2.51 -8.32
CA LEU A 256 2.45 -2.80 -7.14
C LEU A 256 3.26 -3.51 -6.05
N LYS A 257 3.98 -4.58 -6.40
CA LYS A 257 4.85 -5.32 -5.47
C LYS A 257 5.94 -4.43 -4.88
N ALA A 258 6.47 -3.48 -5.67
CA ALA A 258 7.43 -2.52 -5.15
C ALA A 258 6.82 -1.60 -4.10
N LEU A 259 5.63 -1.04 -4.35
CA LEU A 259 4.96 -0.20 -3.37
C LEU A 259 4.57 -0.98 -2.09
N LEU A 260 4.21 -2.26 -2.21
CA LEU A 260 3.92 -3.15 -1.07
C LEU A 260 5.16 -3.47 -0.21
N ASN A 261 6.35 -3.04 -0.61
CA ASN A 261 7.53 -3.08 0.26
C ASN A 261 7.58 -1.88 1.25
N CYS A 262 6.70 -0.89 1.13
CA CYS A 262 6.53 0.19 2.11
C CYS A 262 5.75 -0.26 3.35
N ASP A 263 5.82 0.53 4.42
CA ASP A 263 5.03 0.34 5.65
C ASP A 263 3.78 1.23 5.63
N LEU A 264 3.87 2.41 5.03
CA LEU A 264 2.75 3.32 4.81
C LEU A 264 2.77 3.86 3.37
N ILE A 265 1.63 3.82 2.69
CA ILE A 265 1.41 4.37 1.35
C ILE A 265 0.33 5.45 1.43
N GLY A 266 0.66 6.66 0.98
CA GLY A 266 -0.20 7.84 1.01
C GLY A 266 -0.76 8.23 -0.36
N PHE A 267 -2.02 8.67 -0.37
CA PHE A 267 -2.72 9.23 -1.53
C PHE A 267 -3.49 10.50 -1.13
N HIS A 268 -3.73 11.40 -2.09
CA HIS A 268 -4.51 12.62 -1.84
C HIS A 268 -5.99 12.38 -1.57
N THR A 269 -6.62 11.45 -2.28
CA THR A 269 -8.08 11.23 -2.22
C THR A 269 -8.40 9.77 -1.97
N PHE A 270 -9.61 9.52 -1.46
CA PHE A 270 -10.11 8.17 -1.27
C PHE A 270 -10.23 7.41 -2.60
N ASP A 271 -10.57 8.09 -3.70
CA ASP A 271 -10.66 7.44 -5.01
C ASP A 271 -9.32 6.88 -5.49
N TYR A 272 -8.22 7.63 -5.32
CA TYR A 272 -6.90 7.15 -5.72
C TYR A 272 -6.48 5.94 -4.88
N ALA A 273 -6.68 6.00 -3.56
CA ALA A 273 -6.42 4.87 -2.68
C ALA A 273 -7.29 3.66 -3.03
N ARG A 274 -8.58 3.85 -3.26
CA ARG A 274 -9.52 2.79 -3.68
C ARG A 274 -9.08 2.13 -4.98
N HIS A 275 -8.59 2.88 -5.94
CA HIS A 275 -8.07 2.34 -7.19
C HIS A 275 -6.80 1.50 -6.98
N PHE A 276 -5.87 1.96 -6.14
CA PHE A 276 -4.69 1.18 -5.75
C PHE A 276 -5.08 -0.15 -5.06
N LEU A 277 -5.99 -0.08 -4.08
CA LEU A 277 -6.53 -1.26 -3.38
C LEU A 277 -7.20 -2.24 -4.35
N SER A 278 -8.00 -1.73 -5.29
CA SER A 278 -8.63 -2.55 -6.34
C SER A 278 -7.59 -3.24 -7.24
N CYS A 279 -6.48 -2.56 -7.57
CA CYS A 279 -5.40 -3.17 -8.33
C CYS A 279 -4.69 -4.26 -7.53
N CYS A 280 -4.42 -4.05 -6.23
CA CYS A 280 -3.83 -5.07 -5.35
C CYS A 280 -4.72 -6.32 -5.25
N SER A 281 -6.03 -6.12 -5.06
CA SER A 281 -6.99 -7.22 -5.00
C SER A 281 -7.07 -7.98 -6.33
N ARG A 282 -7.32 -7.28 -7.44
CA ARG A 282 -7.54 -7.92 -8.76
C ARG A 282 -6.29 -8.56 -9.35
N MET A 283 -5.11 -7.97 -9.16
CA MET A 283 -3.87 -8.42 -9.80
C MET A 283 -3.03 -9.33 -8.91
N LEU A 284 -3.13 -9.17 -7.58
CA LEU A 284 -2.29 -9.89 -6.63
C LEU A 284 -3.09 -10.76 -5.65
N GLY A 285 -4.43 -10.71 -5.68
CA GLY A 285 -5.29 -11.45 -4.75
C GLY A 285 -5.19 -10.94 -3.31
N ILE A 286 -4.76 -9.70 -3.09
CA ILE A 286 -4.53 -9.14 -1.75
C ILE A 286 -5.75 -8.33 -1.34
N GLU A 287 -6.42 -8.79 -0.27
CA GLU A 287 -7.53 -8.08 0.33
C GLU A 287 -7.05 -7.02 1.33
N TYR A 288 -7.84 -5.97 1.49
CA TYR A 288 -7.60 -4.94 2.50
C TYR A 288 -8.66 -5.01 3.60
N GLN A 289 -8.28 -4.63 4.80
CA GLN A 289 -9.17 -4.55 5.95
C GLN A 289 -9.25 -3.10 6.44
N SER A 290 -10.45 -2.67 6.81
CA SER A 290 -10.67 -1.43 7.55
C SER A 290 -10.92 -1.77 9.01
N LYS A 291 -10.02 -1.40 9.91
CA LYS A 291 -10.15 -1.61 11.35
C LYS A 291 -10.04 -0.28 12.08
N ARG A 292 -11.13 0.12 12.77
CA ARG A 292 -11.19 1.36 13.58
C ARG A 292 -10.74 2.61 12.82
N GLY A 293 -11.14 2.73 11.56
CA GLY A 293 -10.80 3.88 10.69
C GLY A 293 -9.44 3.82 10.01
N TYR A 294 -8.68 2.74 10.19
CA TYR A 294 -7.41 2.50 9.50
C TYR A 294 -7.58 1.46 8.39
N ILE A 295 -7.06 1.76 7.20
CA ILE A 295 -7.03 0.85 6.07
C ILE A 295 -5.64 0.20 5.99
N GLY A 296 -5.59 -1.12 5.97
CA GLY A 296 -4.33 -1.87 5.83
C GLY A 296 -4.49 -3.10 4.96
N LEU A 297 -3.42 -3.46 4.26
CA LEU A 297 -3.26 -4.71 3.51
C LEU A 297 -2.39 -5.66 4.33
N ASP A 298 -2.81 -6.91 4.51
CA ASP A 298 -1.89 -7.95 4.99
C ASP A 298 -1.04 -8.44 3.82
N TYR A 299 0.26 -8.21 3.91
CA TYR A 299 1.23 -8.63 2.91
C TYR A 299 2.31 -9.48 3.58
N PHE A 300 2.09 -10.79 3.56
CA PHE A 300 3.00 -11.79 4.15
C PHE A 300 3.29 -11.53 5.64
N GLY A 301 2.24 -11.20 6.40
CA GLY A 301 2.34 -10.98 7.84
C GLY A 301 2.85 -9.57 8.20
N ARG A 302 3.08 -8.71 7.21
CA ARG A 302 3.23 -7.27 7.41
C ARG A 302 1.92 -6.58 7.13
N THR A 303 1.60 -5.56 7.90
CA THR A 303 0.49 -4.66 7.60
C THR A 303 1.02 -3.47 6.81
N VAL A 304 0.66 -3.35 5.53
CA VAL A 304 0.95 -2.15 4.74
C VAL A 304 -0.20 -1.17 4.92
N GLY A 305 0.06 -0.04 5.57
CA GLY A 305 -0.91 1.00 5.83
C GLY A 305 -1.25 1.84 4.61
N ILE A 306 -2.50 2.29 4.54
CA ILE A 306 -2.96 3.24 3.52
C ILE A 306 -3.42 4.53 4.20
N LYS A 307 -2.72 5.62 3.89
CA LYS A 307 -3.07 6.98 4.31
C LYS A 307 -3.77 7.71 3.18
N ILE A 308 -4.89 8.35 3.51
CA ILE A 308 -5.61 9.23 2.58
C ILE A 308 -5.60 10.62 3.19
N MET A 309 -4.92 11.55 2.53
CA MET A 309 -4.88 12.93 3.01
C MET A 309 -4.45 13.89 1.89
N PRO A 310 -5.28 14.90 1.57
CA PRO A 310 -4.89 15.95 0.65
C PRO A 310 -3.74 16.76 1.25
N VAL A 311 -2.75 17.12 0.42
CA VAL A 311 -1.68 18.02 0.85
C VAL A 311 -2.16 19.47 0.80
N GLY A 312 -1.78 20.27 1.80
CA GLY A 312 -2.05 21.69 1.87
C GLY A 312 -0.92 22.58 1.35
N ILE A 313 -1.06 23.88 1.56
CA ILE A 313 -0.02 24.90 1.27
C ILE A 313 0.68 25.33 2.55
N HIS A 314 1.83 26.01 2.42
CA HIS A 314 2.52 26.61 3.56
C HIS A 314 2.01 28.03 3.85
N MET A 315 1.18 28.17 4.88
CA MET A 315 0.52 29.44 5.23
C MET A 315 1.53 30.58 5.47
N GLY A 316 2.61 30.31 6.22
CA GLY A 316 3.62 31.32 6.54
C GLY A 316 4.42 31.81 5.33
N GLN A 317 4.55 30.97 4.29
CA GLN A 317 5.30 31.32 3.08
C GLN A 317 4.46 32.22 2.17
N VAL A 318 3.18 31.90 1.99
CA VAL A 318 2.27 32.79 1.25
C VAL A 318 2.16 34.14 1.97
N GLN A 319 2.04 34.12 3.29
CA GLN A 319 2.01 35.33 4.12
C GLN A 319 3.32 36.13 4.11
N SER A 320 4.48 35.51 3.92
CA SER A 320 5.75 36.24 3.84
C SER A 320 5.85 37.02 2.54
N VAL A 321 5.37 36.45 1.42
CA VAL A 321 5.31 37.14 0.13
C VAL A 321 4.26 38.24 0.14
N LEU A 322 3.12 38.04 0.81
CA LEU A 322 2.10 39.09 1.00
C LEU A 322 2.65 40.32 1.74
N ARG A 323 3.70 40.19 2.57
CA ARG A 323 4.33 41.32 3.29
C ARG A 323 5.34 42.10 2.43
N LEU A 324 5.68 41.63 1.24
CA LEU A 324 6.70 42.30 0.43
C LEU A 324 6.18 43.65 -0.11
N PRO A 325 6.98 44.73 -0.03
CA PRO A 325 6.59 46.04 -0.56
C PRO A 325 6.35 46.02 -2.08
N ASP A 326 7.17 45.28 -2.83
CA ASP A 326 7.07 45.16 -4.30
C ASP A 326 5.70 44.62 -4.75
N ARG A 327 5.02 43.84 -3.90
CA ARG A 327 3.67 43.33 -4.16
C ARG A 327 2.63 44.44 -4.20
N GLU A 328 2.72 45.44 -3.33
CA GLU A 328 1.78 46.59 -3.32
C GLU A 328 1.86 47.38 -4.62
N TRP A 329 3.09 47.64 -5.09
CA TRP A 329 3.32 48.31 -6.37
C TRP A 329 2.72 47.51 -7.54
N ARG A 330 2.96 46.19 -7.57
CA ARG A 330 2.42 45.33 -8.62
C ARG A 330 0.89 45.22 -8.57
N VAL A 331 0.29 45.15 -7.38
CA VAL A 331 -1.19 45.16 -7.23
C VAL A 331 -1.78 46.47 -7.74
N ALA A 332 -1.17 47.62 -7.42
CA ALA A 332 -1.62 48.91 -7.93
C ALA A 332 -1.58 49.00 -9.46
N GLU A 333 -0.49 48.51 -10.08
CA GLU A 333 -0.35 48.43 -11.53
C GLU A 333 -1.44 47.55 -12.17
N LEU A 334 -1.69 46.37 -11.59
CA LEU A 334 -2.73 45.46 -12.10
C LEU A 334 -4.15 46.04 -11.91
N ARG A 335 -4.42 46.73 -10.80
CA ARG A 335 -5.70 47.43 -10.58
C ARG A 335 -5.93 48.53 -11.61
N GLN A 336 -4.88 49.29 -11.94
CA GLN A 336 -4.94 50.29 -13.01
C GLN A 336 -5.14 49.62 -14.38
N GLN A 337 -4.39 48.56 -14.69
CA GLN A 337 -4.51 47.82 -15.94
C GLN A 337 -5.92 47.28 -16.18
N PHE A 338 -6.54 46.73 -15.12
CA PHE A 338 -7.87 46.12 -15.16
C PHE A 338 -8.97 47.03 -14.60
N GLU A 339 -8.75 48.34 -14.57
CA GLU A 339 -9.76 49.27 -14.07
C GLU A 339 -11.09 49.11 -14.82
N GLY A 340 -12.18 49.03 -14.05
CA GLY A 340 -13.55 48.80 -14.54
C GLY A 340 -13.83 47.38 -15.04
N LYS A 341 -12.90 46.43 -14.87
CA LYS A 341 -13.00 45.06 -15.38
C LYS A 341 -12.97 44.02 -14.25
N THR A 342 -13.72 42.95 -14.42
CA THR A 342 -13.72 41.76 -13.57
C THR A 342 -12.71 40.76 -14.10
N VAL A 343 -11.71 40.42 -13.27
CA VAL A 343 -10.63 39.51 -13.64
C VAL A 343 -11.00 38.07 -13.25
N LEU A 344 -11.02 37.17 -14.23
CA LEU A 344 -10.97 35.72 -14.03
C LEU A 344 -9.51 35.27 -14.24
N LEU A 345 -9.03 34.36 -13.40
CA LEU A 345 -7.63 33.96 -13.39
C LEU A 345 -7.49 32.45 -13.56
N GLY A 346 -6.65 32.04 -14.52
CA GLY A 346 -6.12 30.70 -14.64
C GLY A 346 -4.61 30.70 -14.38
N VAL A 347 -4.14 29.76 -13.56
CA VAL A 347 -2.71 29.52 -13.32
C VAL A 347 -2.45 28.03 -13.40
N ASP A 348 -1.82 27.61 -14.48
CA ASP A 348 -1.63 26.20 -14.81
C ASP A 348 -0.25 25.97 -15.41
N ASP A 349 0.30 24.78 -15.22
CA ASP A 349 1.46 24.35 -15.99
C ASP A 349 1.05 24.09 -17.44
N MET A 350 1.95 24.36 -18.40
CA MET A 350 1.75 23.95 -19.78
C MET A 350 1.79 22.41 -19.85
N ASP A 351 0.61 21.79 -19.81
CA ASP A 351 0.39 20.35 -19.78
C ASP A 351 -1.01 20.02 -20.33
N ILE A 352 -1.10 18.91 -21.07
CA ILE A 352 -2.31 18.48 -21.78
C ILE A 352 -3.49 18.18 -20.84
N PHE A 353 -3.22 17.84 -19.57
CA PHE A 353 -4.26 17.51 -18.60
C PHE A 353 -4.82 18.73 -17.86
N LYS A 354 -4.24 19.92 -18.02
CA LYS A 354 -4.71 21.14 -17.34
C LYS A 354 -5.93 21.78 -18.00
N GLY A 355 -6.34 21.31 -19.19
CA GLY A 355 -7.58 21.76 -19.82
C GLY A 355 -7.63 23.28 -20.07
N ILE A 356 -6.49 23.91 -20.34
CA ILE A 356 -6.39 25.36 -20.57
C ILE A 356 -7.28 25.76 -21.76
N ASN A 357 -7.25 25.00 -22.86
CA ASN A 357 -8.09 25.31 -24.01
C ASN A 357 -9.60 25.19 -23.69
N LEU A 358 -10.01 24.20 -22.88
CA LEU A 358 -11.41 24.08 -22.41
C LEU A 358 -11.85 25.33 -21.63
N LYS A 359 -10.92 25.93 -20.85
CA LYS A 359 -11.16 27.20 -20.16
C LYS A 359 -11.39 28.35 -21.12
N LEU A 360 -10.54 28.46 -22.15
CA LEU A 360 -10.66 29.51 -23.18
C LEU A 360 -11.99 29.40 -23.92
N LEU A 361 -12.37 28.18 -24.32
CA LEU A 361 -13.64 27.91 -24.99
C LEU A 361 -14.85 28.21 -24.09
N ALA A 362 -14.80 27.86 -22.81
CA ALA A 362 -15.86 28.21 -21.86
C ALA A 362 -15.96 29.72 -21.62
N PHE A 363 -14.84 30.42 -21.56
CA PHE A 363 -14.85 31.88 -21.44
C PHE A 363 -15.39 32.57 -22.70
N GLU A 364 -15.00 32.09 -23.88
CA GLU A 364 -15.57 32.54 -25.15
C GLU A 364 -17.10 32.33 -25.19
N GLN A 365 -17.55 31.14 -24.79
CA GLN A 365 -18.97 30.81 -24.74
C GLN A 365 -19.71 31.69 -23.71
N MET A 366 -19.09 32.01 -22.57
CA MET A 366 -19.64 32.92 -21.57
C MET A 366 -19.87 34.32 -22.16
N LEU A 367 -18.91 34.84 -22.92
CA LEU A 367 -19.03 36.16 -23.57
C LEU A 367 -20.16 36.18 -24.61
N LYS A 368 -20.34 35.07 -25.36
CA LYS A 368 -21.44 34.90 -26.34
C LYS A 368 -22.81 34.86 -25.66
N MET A 369 -22.93 34.08 -24.58
CA MET A 369 -24.20 33.89 -23.85
C MET A 369 -24.58 35.10 -22.98
N HIS A 370 -23.58 35.81 -22.44
CA HIS A 370 -23.77 36.94 -21.53
C HIS A 370 -23.07 38.21 -22.05
N PRO A 371 -23.60 38.86 -23.10
CA PRO A 371 -22.98 40.05 -23.71
C PRO A 371 -22.73 41.22 -22.76
N LYS A 372 -23.41 41.26 -21.60
CA LYS A 372 -23.17 42.23 -20.51
C LYS A 372 -21.72 42.24 -20.00
N TRP A 373 -20.97 41.16 -20.22
CA TRP A 373 -19.57 41.02 -19.81
C TRP A 373 -18.57 41.44 -20.89
N LEU A 374 -19.01 41.70 -22.13
CA LEU A 374 -18.13 42.24 -23.18
C LEU A 374 -17.58 43.60 -22.77
N GLY A 375 -16.25 43.77 -22.85
CA GLY A 375 -15.55 44.96 -22.38
C GLY A 375 -15.38 45.04 -20.86
N ARG A 376 -15.98 44.11 -20.10
CA ARG A 376 -16.02 44.13 -18.63
C ARG A 376 -15.40 42.91 -17.97
N ALA A 377 -15.32 41.76 -18.62
CA ALA A 377 -14.65 40.57 -18.08
C ALA A 377 -13.33 40.33 -18.80
N VAL A 378 -12.29 39.97 -18.07
CA VAL A 378 -10.98 39.59 -18.64
C VAL A 378 -10.56 38.26 -18.05
N LEU A 379 -10.16 37.32 -18.90
CA LEU A 379 -9.48 36.09 -18.49
C LEU A 379 -7.97 36.29 -18.59
N VAL A 380 -7.29 36.32 -17.44
CA VAL A 380 -5.84 36.23 -17.37
C VAL A 380 -5.46 34.76 -17.25
N GLN A 381 -4.73 34.22 -18.21
CA GLN A 381 -4.21 32.85 -18.15
C GLN A 381 -2.68 32.90 -18.06
N ILE A 382 -2.14 32.52 -16.90
CA ILE A 382 -0.72 32.27 -16.69
C ILE A 382 -0.45 30.80 -17.02
N ALA A 383 0.48 30.56 -17.94
CA ALA A 383 0.99 29.23 -18.27
C ALA A 383 2.44 29.11 -17.78
N ASN A 384 2.67 28.31 -16.74
CA ASN A 384 4.03 27.99 -16.30
C ASN A 384 4.71 27.09 -17.34
N PRO A 385 6.06 27.09 -17.44
CA PRO A 385 6.78 26.24 -18.38
C PRO A 385 6.43 24.76 -18.24
N ALA A 386 6.40 24.07 -19.38
CA ALA A 386 6.14 22.65 -19.41
C ALA A 386 7.22 21.85 -18.67
N ARG A 387 6.79 20.82 -17.94
CA ARG A 387 7.68 19.89 -17.20
C ARG A 387 8.12 18.68 -18.03
N GLY A 388 7.57 18.53 -19.24
CA GLY A 388 7.89 17.47 -20.19
C GLY A 388 7.91 18.01 -21.61
N ARG A 389 8.15 17.14 -22.58
CA ARG A 389 8.14 17.48 -24.02
C ARG A 389 7.50 16.36 -24.84
N GLY A 390 6.93 16.74 -25.97
CA GLY A 390 6.31 15.80 -26.90
C GLY A 390 5.36 16.50 -27.87
N ARG A 391 5.01 15.79 -28.95
CA ARG A 391 4.12 16.33 -30.00
C ARG A 391 2.76 16.76 -29.44
N ASP A 392 2.15 15.94 -28.59
CA ASP A 392 0.85 16.25 -27.98
C ASP A 392 0.86 17.59 -27.23
N LEU A 393 1.99 17.90 -26.58
CA LEU A 393 2.17 19.16 -25.85
C LEU A 393 2.36 20.36 -26.79
N GLU A 394 3.14 20.19 -27.86
CA GLU A 394 3.34 21.23 -28.89
C GLU A 394 2.01 21.57 -29.59
N GLU A 395 1.21 20.55 -29.90
CA GLU A 395 -0.13 20.70 -30.48
C GLU A 395 -1.07 21.47 -29.54
N VAL A 396 -1.10 21.10 -28.25
CA VAL A 396 -1.90 21.81 -27.24
C VAL A 396 -1.43 23.26 -27.05
N GLN A 397 -0.12 23.52 -27.06
CA GLN A 397 0.40 24.89 -26.94
C GLN A 397 0.00 25.75 -28.15
N ALA A 398 0.04 25.17 -29.36
CA ALA A 398 -0.43 25.86 -30.57
C ALA A 398 -1.94 26.14 -30.51
N GLU A 399 -2.75 25.15 -30.13
CA GLU A 399 -4.20 25.29 -30.00
C GLU A 399 -4.59 26.39 -28.99
N ILE A 400 -3.92 26.45 -27.84
CA ILE A 400 -4.13 27.49 -26.82
C ILE A 400 -3.83 28.88 -27.40
N ARG A 401 -2.70 29.04 -28.11
CA ARG A 401 -2.32 30.33 -28.70
C ARG A 401 -3.30 30.78 -29.78
N ASP A 402 -3.75 29.85 -30.62
CA ASP A 402 -4.73 30.12 -31.67
C ASP A 402 -6.10 30.51 -31.07
N SER A 403 -6.57 29.81 -30.04
CA SER A 403 -7.78 30.17 -29.30
C SER A 403 -7.68 31.56 -28.68
N CYS A 404 -6.58 31.88 -27.97
CA CYS A 404 -6.35 33.21 -27.41
C CYS A 404 -6.42 34.31 -28.48
N LYS A 405 -5.74 34.10 -29.62
CA LYS A 405 -5.73 35.04 -30.73
C LYS A 405 -7.13 35.25 -31.29
N ARG A 406 -7.83 34.17 -31.61
CA ARG A 406 -9.17 34.19 -32.19
C ARG A 406 -10.19 34.89 -31.28
N ILE A 407 -10.17 34.61 -29.98
CA ILE A 407 -11.07 35.26 -29.00
C ILE A 407 -10.78 36.76 -28.90
N ASN A 408 -9.51 37.15 -28.88
CA ASN A 408 -9.13 38.56 -28.85
C ASN A 408 -9.48 39.29 -30.16
N GLU A 409 -9.38 38.64 -31.31
CA GLU A 409 -9.80 39.20 -32.60
C GLU A 409 -11.33 39.36 -32.71
N GLU A 410 -12.10 38.42 -32.17
CA GLU A 410 -13.57 38.43 -32.24
C GLU A 410 -14.21 39.41 -31.24
N PHE A 411 -13.67 39.49 -30.01
CA PHE A 411 -14.29 40.23 -28.90
C PHE A 411 -13.46 41.41 -28.38
N GLY A 412 -12.23 41.60 -28.86
CA GLY A 412 -11.34 42.68 -28.46
C GLY A 412 -11.76 44.05 -28.99
N GLN A 413 -11.31 45.10 -28.30
CA GLN A 413 -11.51 46.51 -28.65
C GLN A 413 -10.24 47.30 -28.29
N ASP A 414 -10.11 48.54 -28.74
CA ASP A 414 -8.96 49.38 -28.39
C ASP A 414 -8.80 49.49 -26.87
N GLY A 415 -7.65 49.05 -26.35
CA GLY A 415 -7.36 49.02 -24.91
C GLY A 415 -8.05 47.90 -24.11
N TYR A 416 -8.73 46.95 -24.77
CA TYR A 416 -9.39 45.81 -24.15
C TYR A 416 -9.11 44.51 -24.91
N ASN A 417 -8.36 43.62 -24.27
CA ASN A 417 -8.21 42.23 -24.71
C ASN A 417 -8.99 41.33 -23.73
N PRO A 418 -9.99 40.57 -24.19
CA PRO A 418 -10.75 39.66 -23.34
C PRO A 418 -9.87 38.56 -22.73
N VAL A 419 -8.79 38.15 -23.41
CA VAL A 419 -7.83 37.15 -22.91
C VAL A 419 -6.43 37.74 -22.84
N VAL A 420 -5.83 37.72 -21.64
CA VAL A 420 -4.42 38.06 -21.40
C VAL A 420 -3.65 36.76 -21.13
N PHE A 421 -2.92 36.29 -22.14
CA PHE A 421 -2.12 35.07 -22.05
C PHE A 421 -0.67 35.37 -21.68
N ILE A 422 -0.21 34.83 -20.55
CA ILE A 422 1.15 35.01 -20.02
C ILE A 422 1.88 33.67 -20.13
N ASP A 423 2.70 33.53 -21.17
CA ASP A 423 3.52 32.35 -21.46
C ASP A 423 4.99 32.61 -21.11
N ARG A 424 5.25 32.82 -19.82
CA ARG A 424 6.59 33.04 -19.25
C ARG A 424 6.60 32.70 -17.76
N ASP A 425 7.80 32.56 -17.20
CA ASP A 425 7.95 32.49 -15.75
C ASP A 425 7.41 33.75 -15.07
N VAL A 426 6.57 33.53 -14.06
CA VAL A 426 5.95 34.56 -13.21
C VAL A 426 6.52 34.44 -11.80
N SER A 427 7.03 35.54 -11.26
CA SER A 427 7.57 35.57 -9.89
C SER A 427 6.47 35.33 -8.86
N SER A 428 6.82 34.83 -7.66
CA SER A 428 5.82 34.62 -6.59
C SER A 428 5.10 35.93 -6.21
N VAL A 429 5.80 37.07 -6.24
CA VAL A 429 5.23 38.41 -6.02
C VAL A 429 4.16 38.73 -7.08
N GLU A 430 4.49 38.52 -8.35
CA GLU A 430 3.56 38.80 -9.45
C GLU A 430 2.36 37.84 -9.43
N ARG A 431 2.58 36.54 -9.17
CA ARG A 431 1.51 35.53 -9.05
C ARG A 431 0.53 35.89 -7.93
N ILE A 432 1.06 36.26 -6.76
CA ILE A 432 0.23 36.68 -5.62
C ILE A 432 -0.52 37.98 -5.91
N ALA A 433 0.10 38.94 -6.59
CA ALA A 433 -0.59 40.15 -7.03
C ALA A 433 -1.79 39.85 -7.94
N PHE A 434 -1.65 38.88 -8.87
CA PHE A 434 -2.77 38.40 -9.68
C PHE A 434 -3.86 37.75 -8.82
N TYR A 435 -3.51 36.91 -7.85
CA TYR A 435 -4.50 36.33 -6.93
C TYR A 435 -5.26 37.41 -6.13
N THR A 436 -4.59 38.49 -5.73
CA THR A 436 -5.22 39.60 -4.99
C THR A 436 -6.25 40.35 -5.83
N VAL A 437 -5.98 40.59 -7.12
CA VAL A 437 -6.89 41.36 -8.00
C VAL A 437 -7.94 40.50 -8.71
N ALA A 438 -7.73 39.18 -8.81
CA ALA A 438 -8.64 38.27 -9.47
C ALA A 438 -9.94 38.11 -8.68
N GLU A 439 -11.09 38.26 -9.33
CA GLU A 439 -12.41 38.04 -8.73
C GLU A 439 -12.74 36.55 -8.60
N CYS A 440 -12.29 35.76 -9.58
CA CYS A 440 -12.52 34.32 -9.63
C CYS A 440 -11.28 33.59 -10.15
N VAL A 441 -10.90 32.48 -9.50
CA VAL A 441 -9.92 31.53 -10.05
C VAL A 441 -10.65 30.36 -10.71
N VAL A 442 -10.24 30.05 -11.94
CA VAL A 442 -10.84 29.01 -12.77
C VAL A 442 -9.83 27.89 -13.03
N VAL A 443 -10.15 26.68 -12.58
CA VAL A 443 -9.34 25.47 -12.75
C VAL A 443 -10.15 24.43 -13.54
N THR A 444 -9.72 24.16 -14.77
CA THR A 444 -10.41 23.27 -15.73
C THR A 444 -9.64 21.99 -16.02
N ALA A 445 -8.70 21.61 -15.16
CA ALA A 445 -7.91 20.41 -15.36
C ALA A 445 -8.81 19.18 -15.48
N VAL A 446 -8.58 18.39 -16.54
CA VAL A 446 -9.37 17.18 -16.84
C VAL A 446 -8.98 16.02 -15.94
N ARG A 447 -7.73 16.02 -15.46
CA ARG A 447 -7.21 15.20 -14.36
C ARG A 447 -6.07 15.92 -13.69
N ASP A 448 -6.04 15.93 -12.36
CA ASP A 448 -4.92 16.49 -11.59
C ASP A 448 -4.86 15.81 -10.21
N GLY A 449 -3.66 15.43 -9.77
CA GLY A 449 -3.48 14.72 -8.49
C GLY A 449 -3.86 15.60 -7.30
N MET A 450 -3.19 16.74 -7.15
CA MET A 450 -3.59 17.82 -6.27
C MET A 450 -3.31 19.16 -6.94
N ASN A 451 -4.27 20.07 -6.88
CA ASN A 451 -4.11 21.43 -7.40
C ASN A 451 -4.11 22.43 -6.24
N LEU A 452 -2.98 23.09 -6.01
CA LEU A 452 -2.79 24.02 -4.89
C LEU A 452 -3.10 25.48 -5.25
N THR A 453 -3.30 25.81 -6.54
CA THR A 453 -3.64 27.16 -7.02
C THR A 453 -4.87 27.74 -6.29
N PRO A 454 -5.99 27.00 -6.11
CA PRO A 454 -7.12 27.50 -5.33
C PRO A 454 -6.74 27.84 -3.88
N TYR A 455 -5.85 27.07 -3.25
CA TYR A 455 -5.49 27.25 -1.85
C TYR A 455 -4.64 28.51 -1.68
N GLU A 456 -3.64 28.70 -2.55
CA GLU A 456 -2.83 29.94 -2.59
C GLU A 456 -3.74 31.16 -2.78
N TYR A 457 -4.67 31.10 -3.73
CA TYR A 457 -5.62 32.17 -4.01
C TYR A 457 -6.51 32.52 -2.81
N ILE A 458 -7.07 31.51 -2.13
CA ILE A 458 -7.91 31.72 -0.94
C ILE A 458 -7.12 32.49 0.14
N VAL A 459 -5.87 32.11 0.40
CA VAL A 459 -5.02 32.77 1.39
C VAL A 459 -4.65 34.19 0.96
N CYS A 460 -4.38 34.41 -0.32
CA CYS A 460 -4.10 35.75 -0.85
C CYS A 460 -5.32 36.68 -0.73
N ARG A 461 -6.54 36.18 -0.98
CA ARG A 461 -7.79 36.95 -0.82
C ARG A 461 -8.14 37.21 0.65
N GLN A 462 -7.71 36.35 1.56
CA GLN A 462 -7.84 36.59 3.00
C GLN A 462 -6.96 37.76 3.47
N GLY A 463 -5.75 37.87 2.90
CA GLY A 463 -4.74 38.85 3.32
C GLY A 463 -4.11 38.51 4.69
N ILE A 464 -3.40 39.48 5.27
CA ILE A 464 -2.71 39.31 6.56
C ILE A 464 -3.64 39.70 7.71
N PRO A 465 -3.87 38.82 8.71
CA PRO A 465 -4.67 39.16 9.88
C PRO A 465 -4.06 40.34 10.67
N GLY A 466 -4.87 41.35 10.99
CA GLY A 466 -4.49 42.46 11.87
C GLY A 466 -3.63 43.56 11.23
N GLN A 467 -3.29 43.48 9.94
CA GLN A 467 -2.73 44.60 9.17
C GLN A 467 -3.83 45.19 8.28
N SER A 468 -4.19 46.45 8.54
CA SER A 468 -5.03 47.23 7.63
C SER A 468 -4.17 47.60 6.41
N GLU A 469 -4.51 47.03 5.26
CA GLU A 469 -3.85 47.32 3.99
C GLU A 469 -4.30 48.69 3.47
N SER A 470 -3.65 49.76 3.91
CA SER A 470 -3.83 51.14 3.44
C SER A 470 -5.24 51.74 3.60
N GLU A 471 -5.32 53.06 3.72
CA GLU A 471 -6.56 53.82 3.97
C GLU A 471 -7.63 53.74 2.85
N THR A 472 -7.48 52.86 1.85
CA THR A 472 -8.36 52.78 0.68
C THR A 472 -9.03 51.42 0.43
N GLU A 473 -8.70 50.35 1.17
CA GLU A 473 -9.52 49.12 1.19
C GLU A 473 -10.02 48.84 2.61
N VAL A 474 -11.27 49.24 2.80
CA VAL A 474 -12.07 49.19 4.02
C VAL A 474 -12.04 47.80 4.65
N ASP A 475 -12.03 47.82 5.98
CA ASP A 475 -12.46 46.84 6.99
C ASP A 475 -13.75 46.06 6.60
N GLY A 476 -13.69 45.33 5.49
CA GLY A 476 -14.80 44.70 4.80
C GLY A 476 -14.62 43.19 4.66
N PRO A 477 -15.71 42.47 4.39
CA PRO A 477 -15.69 41.01 4.32
C PRO A 477 -14.79 40.51 3.18
N ARG A 478 -13.99 39.49 3.49
CA ARG A 478 -13.13 38.83 2.50
C ARG A 478 -13.96 37.95 1.58
N ARG A 479 -13.55 37.85 0.32
CA ARG A 479 -14.29 37.21 -0.77
C ARG A 479 -13.33 36.41 -1.62
N SER A 480 -13.74 35.23 -2.06
CA SER A 480 -13.00 34.44 -3.05
C SER A 480 -13.97 33.54 -3.82
N MET A 481 -13.96 33.65 -5.14
CA MET A 481 -14.73 32.76 -6.00
C MET A 481 -13.84 31.76 -6.73
N LEU A 482 -14.35 30.54 -6.82
CA LEU A 482 -13.65 29.39 -7.38
C LEU A 482 -14.59 28.63 -8.32
N VAL A 483 -14.15 28.45 -9.57
CA VAL A 483 -14.72 27.50 -10.51
C VAL A 483 -13.71 26.37 -10.69
N VAL A 484 -14.03 25.17 -10.22
CA VAL A 484 -13.06 24.07 -10.12
C VAL A 484 -13.59 22.80 -10.76
N SER A 485 -12.75 22.13 -11.54
CA SER A 485 -13.05 20.82 -12.10
C SER A 485 -13.34 19.81 -10.99
N GLU A 486 -14.31 18.92 -11.23
CA GLU A 486 -14.59 17.78 -10.33
C GLU A 486 -13.48 16.70 -10.37
N PHE A 487 -12.55 16.80 -11.33
CA PHE A 487 -11.52 15.79 -11.58
C PHE A 487 -10.15 16.08 -10.94
N ILE A 488 -10.07 17.07 -10.03
CA ILE A 488 -8.85 17.46 -9.31
C ILE A 488 -8.92 17.10 -7.82
N GLY A 489 -7.79 16.72 -7.22
CA GLY A 489 -7.77 16.25 -5.84
C GLY A 489 -8.21 17.24 -4.76
N CYS A 490 -8.16 18.56 -5.02
CA CYS A 490 -8.62 19.56 -4.05
C CYS A 490 -10.14 19.80 -4.09
N SER A 491 -10.84 19.32 -5.12
CA SER A 491 -12.28 19.58 -5.32
C SER A 491 -13.15 19.04 -4.18
N PRO A 492 -12.94 17.81 -3.65
CA PRO A 492 -13.69 17.32 -2.49
C PRO A 492 -13.52 18.20 -1.24
N SER A 493 -12.35 18.80 -1.06
CA SER A 493 -12.01 19.64 0.10
C SER A 493 -12.65 21.03 0.07
N LEU A 494 -12.90 21.59 -1.12
CA LEU A 494 -13.39 22.96 -1.31
C LEU A 494 -14.90 23.01 -1.51
N SER A 495 -15.66 22.70 -0.47
CA SER A 495 -17.14 22.57 -0.52
C SER A 495 -17.90 23.83 -0.98
N GLY A 496 -17.31 25.02 -0.88
CA GLY A 496 -17.90 26.27 -1.36
C GLY A 496 -17.62 26.61 -2.83
N ALA A 497 -16.85 25.79 -3.54
CA ALA A 497 -16.46 26.06 -4.93
C ALA A 497 -17.57 25.65 -5.91
N ILE A 498 -17.68 26.34 -7.04
CA ILE A 498 -18.58 25.94 -8.13
C ILE A 498 -17.88 24.81 -8.90
N ARG A 499 -18.39 23.59 -8.77
CA ARG A 499 -17.80 22.41 -9.40
C ARG A 499 -18.27 22.28 -10.83
N ILE A 500 -17.35 22.02 -11.74
CA ILE A 500 -17.63 21.86 -13.16
C ILE A 500 -17.10 20.54 -13.69
N ASN A 501 -17.75 20.05 -14.73
CA ASN A 501 -17.16 19.08 -15.64
C ASN A 501 -16.57 19.88 -16.82
N PRO A 502 -15.24 19.97 -16.97
CA PRO A 502 -14.61 20.85 -17.95
C PRO A 502 -14.90 20.46 -19.40
N TRP A 503 -15.38 19.24 -19.64
CA TRP A 503 -15.80 18.77 -20.97
C TRP A 503 -17.13 19.39 -21.41
N ASN A 504 -17.94 19.89 -20.47
CA ASN A 504 -19.16 20.63 -20.78
C ASN A 504 -18.86 22.14 -20.80
N ILE A 505 -18.54 22.64 -22.00
CA ILE A 505 -18.18 24.04 -22.24
C ILE A 505 -19.30 25.00 -21.84
N GLU A 506 -20.55 24.69 -22.17
CA GLU A 506 -21.71 25.54 -21.86
C GLU A 506 -21.96 25.64 -20.35
N SER A 507 -21.95 24.50 -19.64
CA SER A 507 -22.09 24.50 -18.19
C SER A 507 -20.91 25.19 -17.50
N THR A 508 -19.70 25.06 -18.03
CA THR A 508 -18.52 25.75 -17.50
C THR A 508 -18.61 27.26 -17.73
N ALA A 509 -19.13 27.69 -18.88
CA ALA A 509 -19.39 29.10 -19.18
C ALA A 509 -20.42 29.72 -18.22
N GLU A 510 -21.52 29.02 -17.94
CA GLU A 510 -22.50 29.47 -16.97
C GLU A 510 -21.94 29.53 -15.55
N ALA A 511 -21.12 28.54 -15.15
CA ALA A 511 -20.44 28.56 -13.86
C ALA A 511 -19.48 29.75 -13.72
N MET A 512 -18.75 30.11 -14.78
CA MET A 512 -17.92 31.32 -14.79
C MET A 512 -18.77 32.59 -14.61
N ASN A 513 -19.89 32.70 -15.35
CA ASN A 513 -20.83 33.84 -15.23
C ASN A 513 -21.47 33.90 -13.83
N GLU A 514 -21.89 32.78 -13.28
CA GLU A 514 -22.43 32.68 -11.92
C GLU A 514 -21.40 33.17 -10.90
N ALA A 515 -20.16 32.68 -10.98
CA ALA A 515 -19.09 33.02 -10.04
C ALA A 515 -18.89 34.54 -9.90
N ILE A 516 -18.88 35.25 -11.03
CA ILE A 516 -18.69 36.71 -11.05
C ILE A 516 -19.98 37.50 -10.80
N SER A 517 -21.15 36.92 -11.07
CA SER A 517 -22.47 37.56 -10.88
C SER A 517 -23.06 37.42 -9.47
N LEU A 518 -22.54 36.52 -8.64
CA LEU A 518 -23.03 36.29 -7.27
C LEU A 518 -22.95 37.56 -6.41
N SER A 519 -23.85 37.65 -5.43
CA SER A 519 -23.85 38.75 -4.46
C SER A 519 -22.63 38.65 -3.52
N ASP A 520 -22.16 39.79 -3.02
CA ASP A 520 -21.00 39.83 -2.13
C ASP A 520 -21.18 39.01 -0.85
N GLY A 521 -22.41 38.92 -0.32
CA GLY A 521 -22.71 38.07 0.85
C GLY A 521 -22.50 36.59 0.59
N GLU A 522 -22.90 36.08 -0.59
CA GLU A 522 -22.63 34.69 -0.98
C GLU A 522 -21.13 34.45 -1.19
N LYS A 523 -20.44 35.41 -1.82
CA LYS A 523 -18.98 35.35 -2.02
C LYS A 523 -18.22 35.29 -0.70
N GLN A 524 -18.69 36.04 0.31
CA GLN A 524 -18.14 36.00 1.66
C GLN A 524 -18.34 34.63 2.32
N LEU A 525 -19.57 34.10 2.32
CA LEU A 525 -19.86 32.80 2.96
C LEU A 525 -19.05 31.66 2.34
N ARG A 526 -18.85 31.69 1.01
CA ARG A 526 -17.98 30.72 0.31
C ARG A 526 -16.53 30.86 0.73
N HIS A 527 -16.02 32.10 0.77
CA HIS A 527 -14.66 32.39 1.23
C HIS A 527 -14.40 31.89 2.66
N GLU A 528 -15.30 32.16 3.61
CA GLU A 528 -15.16 31.71 5.00
C GLU A 528 -15.06 30.18 5.10
N LYS A 529 -15.88 29.45 4.33
CA LYS A 529 -15.81 27.98 4.26
C LYS A 529 -14.46 27.51 3.69
N HIS A 530 -14.01 28.13 2.60
CA HIS A 530 -12.75 27.81 1.96
C HIS A 530 -11.55 28.06 2.87
N TYR A 531 -11.46 29.27 3.43
CA TYR A 531 -10.35 29.67 4.28
C TYR A 531 -10.28 28.84 5.57
N ARG A 532 -11.41 28.50 6.18
CA ARG A 532 -11.46 27.62 7.36
C ARG A 532 -10.82 26.25 7.09
N TYR A 533 -11.05 25.67 5.91
CA TYR A 533 -10.42 24.41 5.54
C TYR A 533 -8.91 24.60 5.31
N VAL A 534 -8.53 25.52 4.42
CA VAL A 534 -7.14 25.71 4.00
C VAL A 534 -6.23 26.11 5.17
N SER A 535 -6.72 26.95 6.09
CA SER A 535 -5.95 27.39 7.28
C SER A 535 -5.74 26.30 8.34
N THR A 536 -6.50 25.21 8.29
CA THR A 536 -6.38 24.10 9.26
C THR A 536 -5.75 22.85 8.66
N HIS A 537 -5.73 22.74 7.33
CA HIS A 537 -5.19 21.61 6.57
C HIS A 537 -4.01 22.08 5.71
N ASP A 538 -3.01 22.66 6.37
CA ASP A 538 -1.79 23.11 5.74
C ASP A 538 -0.80 21.96 5.48
N VAL A 539 0.34 22.27 4.85
CA VAL A 539 1.40 21.29 4.57
C VAL A 539 1.98 20.69 5.86
N ALA A 540 2.07 21.45 6.94
CA ALA A 540 2.62 20.99 8.21
C ALA A 540 1.69 19.96 8.86
N TYR A 541 0.38 20.18 8.84
CA TYR A 541 -0.62 19.21 9.27
C TYR A 541 -0.52 17.91 8.47
N TRP A 542 -0.40 18.01 7.14
CA TRP A 542 -0.22 16.85 6.26
C TRP A 542 1.03 16.05 6.63
N ALA A 543 2.17 16.72 6.78
CA ALA A 543 3.43 16.05 7.09
C ALA A 543 3.42 15.38 8.47
N ARG A 544 2.93 16.10 9.49
CA ARG A 544 2.78 15.58 10.85
C ARG A 544 1.90 14.33 10.89
N SER A 545 0.76 14.39 10.24
CA SER A 545 -0.20 13.28 10.26
C SER A 545 0.29 12.07 9.47
N PHE A 546 1.05 12.27 8.38
CA PHE A 546 1.69 11.15 7.69
C PHE A 546 2.80 10.52 8.56
N HIS A 547 3.65 11.32 9.18
CA HIS A 547 4.71 10.85 10.07
C HIS A 547 4.17 10.01 11.24
N GLN A 548 3.14 10.50 11.93
CA GLN A 548 2.51 9.78 13.04
C GLN A 548 1.95 8.42 12.63
N ASP A 549 1.33 8.33 11.45
CA ASP A 549 0.82 7.06 10.94
C ASP A 549 1.96 6.14 10.48
N LEU A 550 3.08 6.69 9.99
CA LEU A 550 4.26 5.92 9.60
C LEU A 550 4.92 5.29 10.83
N GLU A 551 5.12 6.08 11.90
CA GLU A 551 5.60 5.59 13.19
C GLU A 551 4.71 4.46 13.72
N ARG A 552 3.38 4.67 13.69
CA ARG A 552 2.41 3.67 14.12
C ARG A 552 2.49 2.39 13.30
N SER A 553 2.66 2.51 11.97
CA SER A 553 2.77 1.36 11.06
C SER A 553 4.05 0.56 11.31
N CYS A 554 5.11 1.21 11.77
CA CYS A 554 6.42 0.58 12.04
C CYS A 554 6.56 0.00 13.46
N LYS A 555 5.57 0.18 14.35
CA LYS A 555 5.67 -0.16 15.78
C LYS A 555 6.10 -1.61 16.07
N ASP A 556 5.70 -2.55 15.22
CA ASP A 556 5.96 -3.97 15.41
C ASP A 556 7.19 -4.49 14.63
N HIS A 557 7.95 -3.62 13.94
CA HIS A 557 9.12 -4.03 13.13
C HIS A 557 10.19 -4.78 13.92
N PHE A 558 10.46 -4.32 15.15
CA PHE A 558 11.47 -4.93 16.03
C PHE A 558 10.91 -6.08 16.86
N ARG A 559 9.58 -6.22 16.88
CA ARG A 559 8.89 -7.31 17.58
C ARG A 559 8.70 -8.55 16.73
N ARG A 560 8.87 -8.47 15.40
CA ARG A 560 8.69 -9.58 14.47
C ARG A 560 10.01 -9.99 13.84
N THR A 561 10.15 -11.28 13.53
CA THR A 561 11.27 -11.79 12.74
C THR A 561 10.96 -11.61 11.26
N CYS A 562 11.82 -10.89 10.54
CA CYS A 562 11.58 -10.48 9.15
C CYS A 562 12.56 -11.17 8.19
N TRP A 563 12.05 -12.00 7.29
CA TRP A 563 12.83 -12.72 6.29
C TRP A 563 12.58 -12.18 4.90
N GLY A 564 13.65 -11.85 4.17
CA GLY A 564 13.57 -11.44 2.77
C GLY A 564 13.56 -12.67 1.86
N ILE A 565 12.50 -12.83 1.05
CA ILE A 565 12.33 -13.97 0.14
C ILE A 565 12.06 -13.47 -1.27
N GLY A 566 12.66 -14.13 -2.27
CA GLY A 566 12.43 -13.84 -3.70
C GLY A 566 13.52 -12.99 -4.34
N LEU A 567 13.43 -12.84 -5.66
CA LEU A 567 14.39 -12.11 -6.49
C LEU A 567 13.70 -10.99 -7.27
N GLY A 568 14.47 -9.93 -7.59
CA GLY A 568 13.96 -8.78 -8.35
C GLY A 568 12.73 -8.15 -7.70
N PHE A 569 11.69 -7.90 -8.49
CA PHE A 569 10.39 -7.38 -8.03
C PHE A 569 9.45 -8.45 -7.45
N GLY A 570 9.86 -9.72 -7.46
CA GLY A 570 9.20 -10.79 -6.69
C GLY A 570 9.68 -10.88 -5.25
N PHE A 571 10.62 -10.01 -4.85
CA PHE A 571 11.08 -9.90 -3.48
C PHE A 571 9.97 -9.40 -2.54
N ARG A 572 9.86 -10.04 -1.39
CA ARG A 572 8.92 -9.73 -0.33
C ARG A 572 9.55 -10.01 1.03
N VAL A 573 9.03 -9.35 2.06
CA VAL A 573 9.41 -9.63 3.44
C VAL A 573 8.29 -10.38 4.11
N VAL A 574 8.61 -11.56 4.63
CA VAL A 574 7.71 -12.34 5.48
C VAL A 574 8.00 -11.95 6.93
N ALA A 575 6.99 -11.47 7.65
CA ALA A 575 7.09 -11.13 9.06
C ALA A 575 6.35 -12.17 9.91
N LEU A 576 7.10 -12.83 10.79
CA LEU A 576 6.63 -13.93 11.63
C LEU A 576 6.81 -13.55 13.11
N ASP A 577 6.04 -14.18 14.00
CA ASP A 577 6.25 -14.06 15.45
C ASP A 577 7.66 -14.55 15.82
N PRO A 578 8.39 -13.91 16.75
CA PRO A 578 9.72 -14.38 17.17
C PRO A 578 9.73 -15.81 17.70
N ASN A 579 8.63 -16.27 18.28
CA ASN A 579 8.50 -17.62 18.79
C ASN A 579 8.07 -18.63 17.71
N PHE A 580 7.83 -18.17 16.48
CA PHE A 580 7.47 -19.01 15.35
C PHE A 580 8.68 -19.76 14.83
N ARG A 581 8.71 -21.07 15.07
CA ARG A 581 9.88 -21.92 14.78
C ARG A 581 9.50 -23.23 14.11
N LYS A 582 10.43 -23.82 13.36
CA LYS A 582 10.21 -25.16 12.78
C LYS A 582 10.00 -26.14 13.93
N LEU A 583 9.01 -27.02 13.81
CA LEU A 583 8.79 -28.07 14.80
C LEU A 583 9.97 -29.05 14.74
N ASN A 584 10.69 -29.19 15.85
CA ASN A 584 11.74 -30.20 15.99
C ASN A 584 11.07 -31.54 16.32
N VAL A 585 11.30 -32.54 15.45
CA VAL A 585 10.68 -33.87 15.56
C VAL A 585 11.10 -34.58 16.85
N ASP A 586 12.38 -34.56 17.20
CA ASP A 586 12.88 -35.22 18.43
C ASP A 586 12.27 -34.59 19.69
N SER A 587 12.08 -33.28 19.71
CA SER A 587 11.48 -32.56 20.84
C SER A 587 10.00 -32.93 21.04
N ILE A 588 9.24 -33.07 19.96
CA ILE A 588 7.83 -33.49 20.06
C ILE A 588 7.73 -34.98 20.39
N VAL A 589 8.60 -35.83 19.84
CA VAL A 589 8.68 -37.27 20.18
C VAL A 589 9.00 -37.45 21.67
N ALA A 590 9.99 -36.74 22.22
CA ALA A 590 10.29 -36.82 23.65
C ALA A 590 9.13 -36.36 24.55
N ALA A 591 8.45 -35.26 24.17
CA ALA A 591 7.25 -34.81 24.88
C ALA A 591 6.08 -35.79 24.76
N TYR A 592 5.97 -36.44 23.60
CA TYR A 592 5.00 -37.50 23.34
C TYR A 592 5.28 -38.73 24.21
N GLU A 593 6.50 -39.27 24.20
CA GLU A 593 6.87 -40.43 25.04
C GLU A 593 6.63 -40.18 26.54
N ALA A 594 6.94 -38.98 27.03
CA ALA A 594 6.75 -38.60 28.43
C ALA A 594 5.29 -38.41 28.87
N SER A 595 4.34 -38.25 27.93
CA SER A 595 2.94 -37.96 28.21
C SER A 595 2.06 -39.21 28.31
N LYS A 596 0.99 -39.14 29.11
CA LYS A 596 0.10 -40.27 29.41
C LYS A 596 -1.26 -40.17 28.72
N ASN A 597 -1.74 -38.96 28.43
CA ASN A 597 -3.00 -38.71 27.76
C ASN A 597 -2.80 -37.66 26.66
N ARG A 598 -2.81 -38.12 25.40
CA ARG A 598 -2.37 -37.31 24.25
C ARG A 598 -3.54 -37.01 23.34
N ALA A 599 -3.77 -35.74 23.03
CA ALA A 599 -4.75 -35.33 22.03
C ALA A 599 -4.04 -34.93 20.73
N ILE A 600 -4.41 -35.56 19.61
CA ILE A 600 -3.82 -35.30 18.29
C ILE A 600 -4.94 -34.88 17.34
N LEU A 601 -4.95 -33.61 16.94
CA LEU A 601 -5.99 -32.98 16.13
C LEU A 601 -5.39 -32.56 14.79
N LEU A 602 -5.84 -33.19 13.71
CA LEU A 602 -5.26 -33.01 12.38
C LEU A 602 -6.31 -32.50 11.42
N ASP A 603 -6.06 -31.37 10.78
CA ASP A 603 -6.77 -31.04 9.57
C ASP A 603 -6.40 -32.02 8.43
N TYR A 604 -7.25 -32.08 7.40
CA TYR A 604 -7.10 -33.00 6.29
C TYR A 604 -6.52 -32.36 5.02
N ASP A 605 -7.18 -31.36 4.47
CA ASP A 605 -6.85 -30.76 3.16
C ASP A 605 -5.67 -29.80 3.33
N GLY A 606 -4.60 -29.95 2.57
CA GLY A 606 -3.38 -29.15 2.74
C GLY A 606 -2.48 -29.63 3.88
N THR A 607 -3.03 -30.35 4.85
CA THR A 607 -2.29 -30.91 5.99
C THR A 607 -1.82 -32.35 5.77
N LEU A 608 -2.73 -33.31 5.59
CA LEU A 608 -2.43 -34.73 5.36
C LEU A 608 -2.39 -35.09 3.87
N VAL A 609 -3.08 -34.31 3.04
CA VAL A 609 -3.09 -34.44 1.59
C VAL A 609 -2.81 -33.07 0.97
N PRO A 610 -1.85 -32.92 0.04
CA PRO A 610 -1.48 -31.60 -0.47
C PRO A 610 -2.67 -30.87 -1.11
N GLN A 611 -2.78 -29.56 -0.85
CA GLN A 611 -3.98 -28.77 -1.16
C GLN A 611 -4.33 -28.77 -2.66
N LEU A 612 -3.31 -28.74 -3.52
CA LEU A 612 -3.46 -28.67 -4.98
C LEU A 612 -3.76 -30.03 -5.64
N THR A 613 -3.87 -31.11 -4.87
CA THR A 613 -4.12 -32.44 -5.41
C THR A 613 -5.59 -32.61 -5.77
N ILE A 614 -5.89 -32.94 -7.03
CA ILE A 614 -7.26 -33.21 -7.48
C ILE A 614 -7.83 -34.45 -6.77
N ASN A 615 -7.02 -35.50 -6.63
CA ASN A 615 -7.41 -36.67 -5.88
C ASN A 615 -7.20 -36.43 -4.38
N LYS A 616 -8.31 -36.32 -3.66
CA LYS A 616 -8.34 -36.04 -2.23
C LYS A 616 -8.48 -37.32 -1.38
N ILE A 617 -8.36 -38.51 -1.96
CA ILE A 617 -8.40 -39.79 -1.23
C ILE A 617 -7.08 -39.97 -0.46
N PRO A 618 -7.09 -40.41 0.81
CA PRO A 618 -5.87 -40.60 1.58
C PRO A 618 -5.03 -41.74 1.00
N THR A 619 -3.71 -41.59 1.04
CA THR A 619 -2.79 -42.64 0.58
C THR A 619 -2.72 -43.78 1.60
N ALA A 620 -2.26 -44.96 1.16
CA ALA A 620 -2.05 -46.09 2.06
C ALA A 620 -1.10 -45.75 3.23
N THR A 621 -0.11 -44.88 2.98
CA THR A 621 0.81 -44.36 4.01
C THR A 621 0.08 -43.57 5.07
N VAL A 622 -0.81 -42.64 4.69
CA VAL A 622 -1.63 -41.86 5.64
C VAL A 622 -2.49 -42.79 6.48
N ILE A 623 -3.18 -43.74 5.86
CA ILE A 623 -4.02 -44.71 6.56
C ILE A 623 -3.23 -45.56 7.56
N ARG A 624 -2.02 -46.02 7.18
CA ARG A 624 -1.14 -46.78 8.07
C ARG A 624 -0.74 -45.96 9.30
N ILE A 625 -0.18 -44.76 9.10
CA ILE A 625 0.29 -43.88 10.19
C ILE A 625 -0.85 -43.57 11.16
N ILE A 626 -2.04 -43.22 10.64
CA ILE A 626 -3.19 -42.93 11.48
C ILE A 626 -3.62 -44.16 12.28
N ASN A 627 -3.60 -45.36 11.67
CA ASN A 627 -3.93 -46.59 12.39
C ASN A 627 -2.94 -46.92 13.52
N GLU A 628 -1.64 -46.76 13.26
CA GLU A 628 -0.59 -46.97 14.28
C GLU A 628 -0.74 -45.99 15.44
N LEU A 629 -0.97 -44.70 15.15
CA LEU A 629 -1.25 -43.70 16.19
C LEU A 629 -2.53 -44.01 16.98
N CYS A 630 -3.58 -44.50 16.31
CA CYS A 630 -4.83 -44.88 16.99
C CYS A 630 -4.71 -46.21 17.77
N ALA A 631 -3.69 -47.03 17.52
CA ALA A 631 -3.48 -48.28 18.24
C ALA A 631 -3.03 -48.02 19.69
N ASP A 632 -2.20 -47.00 19.92
CA ASP A 632 -1.78 -46.57 21.25
C ASP A 632 -2.96 -46.03 22.05
N LYS A 633 -3.29 -46.73 23.14
CA LYS A 633 -4.42 -46.38 24.02
C LYS A 633 -4.24 -45.05 24.73
N LYS A 634 -3.03 -44.50 24.83
CA LYS A 634 -2.74 -43.17 25.38
C LYS A 634 -3.23 -42.04 24.46
N ASN A 635 -3.47 -42.32 23.18
CA ASN A 635 -3.85 -41.34 22.19
C ASN A 635 -5.36 -41.18 22.02
N ALA A 636 -5.77 -39.94 21.78
CA ALA A 636 -7.05 -39.56 21.20
C ALA A 636 -6.75 -38.81 19.89
N VAL A 637 -6.82 -39.54 18.76
CA VAL A 637 -6.53 -39.00 17.43
C VAL A 637 -7.82 -38.60 16.73
N PHE A 638 -7.86 -37.39 16.17
CA PHE A 638 -9.00 -36.84 15.47
C PHE A 638 -8.61 -36.19 14.14
N ILE A 639 -9.37 -36.50 13.10
CA ILE A 639 -9.41 -35.66 11.89
C ILE A 639 -10.46 -34.57 12.09
N VAL A 640 -10.05 -33.30 11.97
CA VAL A 640 -10.90 -32.12 12.13
C VAL A 640 -10.96 -31.36 10.80
N SER A 641 -12.00 -31.59 9.99
CA SER A 641 -12.04 -31.13 8.60
C SER A 641 -13.32 -30.35 8.27
N GLY A 642 -13.22 -29.44 7.29
CA GLY A 642 -14.38 -28.78 6.67
C GLY A 642 -15.16 -29.67 5.69
N ARG A 643 -14.67 -30.89 5.41
CA ARG A 643 -15.32 -31.84 4.49
C ARG A 643 -16.57 -32.47 5.08
N GLY A 644 -17.47 -32.89 4.19
CA GLY A 644 -18.68 -33.64 4.54
C GLY A 644 -18.39 -35.02 5.11
N ARG A 645 -19.23 -35.47 6.06
CA ARG A 645 -19.04 -36.73 6.82
C ARG A 645 -18.93 -37.97 5.93
N ASN A 646 -19.75 -38.07 4.87
CA ASN A 646 -19.81 -39.27 4.02
C ASN A 646 -18.49 -39.54 3.30
N SER A 647 -17.78 -38.48 2.91
CA SER A 647 -16.46 -38.62 2.26
C SER A 647 -15.42 -39.11 3.27
N LEU A 648 -15.37 -38.47 4.45
CA LEU A 648 -14.41 -38.82 5.50
C LEU A 648 -14.66 -40.22 6.05
N GLU A 649 -15.92 -40.61 6.24
CA GLU A 649 -16.31 -41.96 6.69
C GLU A 649 -15.84 -43.03 5.70
N LYS A 650 -16.07 -42.82 4.40
CA LYS A 650 -15.63 -43.75 3.36
C LYS A 650 -14.10 -43.84 3.28
N TRP A 651 -13.40 -42.71 3.41
CA TRP A 651 -11.95 -42.64 3.27
C TRP A 651 -11.20 -43.24 4.46
N PHE A 652 -11.72 -43.04 5.67
CA PHE A 652 -11.12 -43.53 6.91
C PHE A 652 -11.84 -44.75 7.49
N ALA A 653 -12.68 -45.44 6.71
CA ALA A 653 -13.25 -46.74 7.08
C ALA A 653 -12.19 -47.78 7.53
N PRO A 654 -10.96 -47.81 6.97
CA PRO A 654 -9.90 -48.69 7.47
C PRO A 654 -9.33 -48.32 8.85
N CYS A 655 -9.74 -47.19 9.45
CA CYS A 655 -9.25 -46.69 10.73
C CYS A 655 -10.34 -46.71 11.82
N PRO A 656 -10.68 -47.88 12.40
CA PRO A 656 -11.85 -48.04 13.26
C PRO A 656 -11.75 -47.30 14.60
N GLN A 657 -10.54 -46.95 15.07
CA GLN A 657 -10.33 -46.24 16.33
C GLN A 657 -10.16 -44.72 16.15
N LEU A 658 -10.26 -44.21 14.92
CA LEU A 658 -10.09 -42.79 14.62
C LEU A 658 -11.35 -41.98 14.95
N GLY A 659 -11.17 -40.88 15.69
CA GLY A 659 -12.18 -39.85 15.85
C GLY A 659 -12.29 -38.97 14.60
N ILE A 660 -13.51 -38.58 14.22
CA ILE A 660 -13.74 -37.69 13.07
C ILE A 660 -14.68 -36.56 13.46
N ALA A 661 -14.26 -35.34 13.20
CA ALA A 661 -15.08 -34.13 13.24
C ALA A 661 -15.22 -33.57 11.82
N ALA A 662 -16.41 -33.74 11.25
CA ALA A 662 -16.74 -33.31 9.89
C ALA A 662 -17.47 -31.96 9.91
N GLU A 663 -17.41 -31.25 8.78
CA GLU A 663 -18.07 -29.95 8.58
C GLU A 663 -17.76 -28.96 9.72
N HIS A 664 -16.46 -28.79 9.99
CA HIS A 664 -15.92 -27.94 11.06
C HIS A 664 -16.38 -28.30 12.48
N GLY A 665 -16.89 -29.52 12.70
CA GLY A 665 -17.33 -30.00 14.00
C GLY A 665 -18.82 -30.09 14.21
N TYR A 666 -19.64 -29.88 13.17
CA TYR A 666 -21.07 -30.08 13.32
C TYR A 666 -21.40 -31.55 13.62
N PHE A 667 -20.73 -32.46 12.89
CA PHE A 667 -20.79 -33.89 13.13
C PHE A 667 -19.48 -34.36 13.76
N MET A 668 -19.59 -35.15 14.82
CA MET A 668 -18.45 -35.69 15.52
C MET A 668 -18.68 -37.15 15.91
N ARG A 669 -17.66 -38.00 15.79
CA ARG A 669 -17.68 -39.34 16.36
C ARG A 669 -16.33 -39.67 16.96
N TRP A 670 -16.33 -40.48 18.01
CA TRP A 670 -15.11 -40.87 18.73
C TRP A 670 -14.38 -42.07 18.11
N ASN A 671 -15.10 -42.95 17.41
CA ASN A 671 -14.54 -44.10 16.71
C ASN A 671 -15.52 -44.60 15.63
N GLY A 672 -15.11 -45.64 14.90
CA GLY A 672 -15.84 -46.27 13.79
C GLY A 672 -17.21 -46.83 14.17
N ASP A 673 -17.33 -47.36 15.38
CA ASP A 673 -18.53 -48.04 15.88
C ASP A 673 -19.48 -47.09 16.64
N ALA A 674 -18.99 -45.90 17.02
CA ALA A 674 -19.75 -44.88 17.71
C ALA A 674 -20.73 -44.17 16.75
N SER A 675 -21.93 -43.89 17.24
CA SER A 675 -22.88 -43.04 16.53
C SER A 675 -22.33 -41.61 16.42
N TRP A 676 -22.60 -40.97 15.27
CA TRP A 676 -22.34 -39.55 15.10
C TRP A 676 -23.11 -38.71 16.13
N GLU A 677 -22.38 -37.94 16.92
CA GLU A 677 -22.87 -36.88 17.78
C GLU A 677 -22.98 -35.58 16.97
N THR A 678 -24.08 -34.86 17.14
CA THR A 678 -24.22 -33.50 16.60
C THR A 678 -23.89 -32.49 17.68
N SER A 679 -23.21 -31.40 17.31
CA SER A 679 -22.87 -30.31 18.25
C SER A 679 -24.09 -29.52 18.73
N MET A 680 -25.23 -29.64 18.05
CA MET A 680 -26.50 -29.06 18.48
C MET A 680 -27.62 -30.10 18.42
N GLN A 681 -28.41 -30.17 19.50
CA GLN A 681 -29.69 -30.90 19.51
C GLN A 681 -30.74 -29.97 18.90
N ASN A 682 -31.32 -30.37 17.76
CA ASN A 682 -32.38 -29.65 17.03
C ASN A 682 -31.96 -28.38 16.25
N CYS A 683 -30.92 -28.45 15.40
CA CYS A 683 -30.82 -27.47 14.30
C CYS A 683 -31.85 -27.84 13.22
N ASP A 684 -32.90 -27.03 13.07
CA ASP A 684 -33.73 -27.06 11.87
C ASP A 684 -32.91 -26.50 10.71
N PHE A 685 -32.74 -27.28 9.64
CA PHE A 685 -32.06 -26.83 8.42
C PHE A 685 -33.00 -26.05 7.49
N GLY A 686 -34.17 -25.61 7.98
CA GLY A 686 -35.08 -24.70 7.27
C GLY A 686 -34.40 -23.45 6.71
N TRP A 687 -33.33 -22.96 7.36
CA TRP A 687 -32.51 -21.87 6.85
C TRP A 687 -31.85 -22.17 5.49
N MET A 688 -31.55 -23.43 5.16
CA MET A 688 -30.99 -23.79 3.86
C MET A 688 -31.98 -23.50 2.73
N GLN A 689 -33.29 -23.68 2.98
CA GLN A 689 -34.34 -23.35 2.01
C GLN A 689 -34.47 -21.84 1.79
N MET A 690 -33.99 -21.03 2.74
CA MET A 690 -33.90 -19.56 2.61
C MET A 690 -32.60 -19.12 1.95
N ALA A 691 -31.48 -19.77 2.27
CA ALA A 691 -30.15 -19.42 1.75
C ALA A 691 -29.91 -19.89 0.32
N GLU A 692 -30.37 -21.09 -0.06
CA GLU A 692 -30.12 -21.67 -1.39
C GLU A 692 -30.69 -20.82 -2.54
N PRO A 693 -31.93 -20.28 -2.48
CA PRO A 693 -32.44 -19.39 -3.52
C PRO A 693 -31.60 -18.12 -3.68
N VAL A 694 -31.08 -17.57 -2.57
CA VAL A 694 -30.18 -16.41 -2.59
C VAL A 694 -28.87 -16.80 -3.28
N MET A 695 -28.22 -17.89 -2.87
CA MET A 695 -26.98 -18.33 -3.53
C MET A 695 -27.19 -18.66 -5.01
N LYS A 696 -28.32 -19.25 -5.39
CA LYS A 696 -28.66 -19.53 -6.80
C LYS A 696 -28.76 -18.25 -7.62
N LEU A 697 -29.42 -17.22 -7.10
CA LEU A 697 -29.52 -15.92 -7.78
C LEU A 697 -28.13 -15.38 -8.16
N TYR A 698 -27.20 -15.38 -7.21
CA TYR A 698 -25.82 -14.93 -7.44
C TYR A 698 -25.01 -15.90 -8.30
N THR A 699 -25.30 -17.19 -8.24
CA THR A 699 -24.65 -18.19 -9.10
C THR A 699 -25.05 -17.99 -10.57
N GLU A 700 -26.32 -17.73 -10.82
CA GLU A 700 -26.86 -17.45 -12.16
C GLU A 700 -26.33 -16.13 -12.73
N SER A 701 -26.08 -15.12 -11.88
CA SER A 701 -25.51 -13.85 -12.30
C SER A 701 -23.98 -13.85 -12.38
N THR A 702 -23.29 -14.89 -11.89
CA THR A 702 -21.83 -14.95 -11.79
C THR A 702 -21.25 -16.16 -12.52
N ASP A 703 -20.82 -15.94 -13.76
CA ASP A 703 -20.12 -16.97 -14.54
C ASP A 703 -18.85 -17.45 -13.83
N GLY A 704 -18.59 -18.76 -13.89
CA GLY A 704 -17.49 -19.40 -13.16
C GLY A 704 -17.74 -19.64 -11.66
N SER A 705 -18.96 -19.42 -11.16
CA SER A 705 -19.33 -19.75 -9.78
C SER A 705 -20.16 -21.03 -9.67
N THR A 706 -20.10 -21.69 -8.51
CA THR A 706 -20.85 -22.94 -8.23
C THR A 706 -21.31 -23.01 -6.77
N ILE A 707 -22.34 -23.81 -6.50
CA ILE A 707 -22.79 -24.10 -5.13
C ILE A 707 -22.43 -25.54 -4.77
N GLU A 708 -21.81 -25.72 -3.62
CA GLU A 708 -21.62 -27.00 -2.95
C GLU A 708 -22.60 -27.10 -1.77
N THR A 709 -23.50 -28.08 -1.83
CA THR A 709 -24.44 -28.40 -0.74
C THR A 709 -23.85 -29.49 0.15
N LYS A 710 -23.58 -29.14 1.42
CA LYS A 710 -23.20 -30.08 2.48
C LYS A 710 -24.44 -30.41 3.35
N GLU A 711 -24.30 -31.32 4.30
CA GLU A 711 -25.44 -31.70 5.15
C GLU A 711 -25.81 -30.60 6.16
N SER A 712 -24.82 -29.86 6.66
CA SER A 712 -25.01 -28.75 7.61
C SER A 712 -24.56 -27.40 7.09
N ALA A 713 -24.05 -27.28 5.86
CA ALA A 713 -23.55 -26.02 5.31
C ALA A 713 -23.87 -25.87 3.81
N LEU A 714 -23.91 -24.61 3.36
CA LEU A 714 -23.93 -24.26 1.95
C LEU A 714 -22.68 -23.44 1.64
N VAL A 715 -21.95 -23.81 0.59
CA VAL A 715 -20.75 -23.10 0.17
C VAL A 715 -20.92 -22.64 -1.28
N TRP A 716 -20.81 -21.33 -1.50
CA TRP A 716 -20.73 -20.77 -2.83
C TRP A 716 -19.27 -20.53 -3.19
N HIS A 717 -18.82 -21.11 -4.31
CA HIS A 717 -17.46 -21.02 -4.83
C HIS A 717 -17.42 -20.04 -5.99
N HIS A 718 -16.44 -19.15 -6.00
CA HIS A 718 -16.25 -18.17 -7.08
C HIS A 718 -14.79 -18.06 -7.55
N GLN A 719 -14.02 -19.13 -7.34
CA GLN A 719 -12.60 -19.19 -7.70
C GLN A 719 -12.38 -19.02 -9.21
N ASP A 720 -13.29 -19.55 -10.02
CA ASP A 720 -13.20 -19.49 -11.49
C ASP A 720 -13.97 -18.29 -12.08
N ALA A 721 -14.57 -17.43 -11.25
CA ALA A 721 -15.22 -16.20 -11.67
C ALA A 721 -14.21 -15.05 -11.87
N ASP A 722 -14.62 -13.96 -12.56
CA ASP A 722 -13.82 -12.74 -12.58
C ASP A 722 -13.51 -12.29 -11.14
N PRO A 723 -12.24 -12.09 -10.73
CA PRO A 723 -11.92 -11.86 -9.32
C PRO A 723 -12.61 -10.62 -8.72
N GLY A 724 -12.79 -9.56 -9.54
CA GLY A 724 -13.42 -8.32 -9.08
C GLY A 724 -14.93 -8.46 -8.96
N PHE A 725 -15.57 -9.03 -9.99
CA PHE A 725 -17.01 -9.26 -10.00
C PHE A 725 -17.42 -10.36 -9.04
N GLY A 726 -16.71 -11.49 -9.02
CA GLY A 726 -16.89 -12.59 -8.08
C GLY A 726 -16.74 -12.16 -6.63
N SER A 727 -15.72 -11.35 -6.29
CA SER A 727 -15.59 -10.78 -4.94
C SER A 727 -16.69 -9.77 -4.60
N ALA A 728 -17.14 -8.97 -5.58
CA ALA A 728 -18.25 -8.05 -5.37
C ALA A 728 -19.58 -8.79 -5.13
N GLN A 729 -19.86 -9.82 -5.94
CA GLN A 729 -21.01 -10.72 -5.79
C GLN A 729 -20.90 -11.51 -4.48
N ALA A 730 -19.72 -11.98 -4.09
CA ALA A 730 -19.47 -12.61 -2.79
C ALA A 730 -19.84 -11.69 -1.64
N LYS A 731 -19.44 -10.41 -1.70
CA LYS A 731 -19.73 -9.43 -0.66
C LYS A 731 -21.22 -9.08 -0.61
N GLU A 732 -21.84 -8.86 -1.76
CA GLU A 732 -23.27 -8.58 -1.84
C GLU A 732 -24.10 -9.78 -1.37
N MET A 733 -23.71 -11.00 -1.78
CA MET A 733 -24.28 -12.25 -1.29
C MET A 733 -24.10 -12.38 0.22
N LEU A 734 -22.92 -12.08 0.76
CA LEU A 734 -22.65 -12.10 2.19
C LEU A 734 -23.63 -11.17 2.93
N ASP A 735 -23.73 -9.91 2.52
CA ASP A 735 -24.63 -8.92 3.12
C ASP A 735 -26.11 -9.34 2.98
N HIS A 736 -26.51 -9.90 1.83
CA HIS A 736 -27.86 -10.38 1.56
C HIS A 736 -28.20 -11.61 2.42
N LEU A 737 -27.31 -12.60 2.49
CA LEU A 737 -27.48 -13.77 3.34
C LEU A 737 -27.48 -13.39 4.82
N GLU A 738 -26.61 -12.49 5.27
CA GLU A 738 -26.62 -11.98 6.66
C GLU A 738 -27.95 -11.30 6.99
N SER A 739 -28.52 -10.53 6.06
CA SER A 739 -29.83 -9.91 6.26
C SER A 739 -30.98 -10.92 6.27
N VAL A 740 -31.00 -11.89 5.35
CA VAL A 740 -32.07 -12.89 5.23
C VAL A 740 -32.03 -13.87 6.40
N LEU A 741 -30.84 -14.22 6.86
CA LEU A 741 -30.58 -15.20 7.90
C LEU A 741 -30.36 -14.56 9.28
N ALA A 742 -30.64 -13.26 9.44
CA ALA A 742 -30.35 -12.50 10.66
C ALA A 742 -30.99 -13.09 11.95
N ASN A 743 -32.14 -13.78 11.79
CA ASN A 743 -32.87 -14.40 12.90
C ASN A 743 -32.66 -15.93 12.98
N GLU A 744 -31.84 -16.48 12.08
CA GLU A 744 -31.53 -17.90 12.04
C GLU A 744 -30.25 -18.19 12.83
N PRO A 745 -30.11 -19.38 13.44
CA PRO A 745 -28.93 -19.75 14.24
C PRO A 745 -27.74 -20.14 13.35
N VAL A 746 -27.40 -19.31 12.36
CA VAL A 746 -26.35 -19.54 11.37
C VAL A 746 -25.41 -18.35 11.29
N SER A 747 -24.21 -18.62 10.79
CA SER A 747 -23.18 -17.64 10.48
C SER A 747 -22.87 -17.71 8.99
N VAL A 748 -22.82 -16.55 8.36
CA VAL A 748 -22.33 -16.40 6.99
C VAL A 748 -20.89 -15.93 7.09
N LYS A 749 -19.97 -16.61 6.42
CA LYS A 749 -18.55 -16.27 6.42
C LYS A 749 -18.03 -16.22 5.00
N SER A 750 -17.30 -15.16 4.69
CA SER A 750 -16.48 -15.12 3.48
C SER A 750 -15.11 -15.75 3.75
N GLY A 751 -14.64 -16.56 2.81
CA GLY A 751 -13.33 -17.19 2.79
C GLY A 751 -12.62 -16.91 1.47
N GLN A 752 -11.44 -17.51 1.29
CA GLN A 752 -10.71 -17.32 0.04
C GLN A 752 -11.47 -17.97 -1.12
N PHE A 753 -12.05 -17.12 -1.98
CA PHE A 753 -12.89 -17.49 -3.12
C PHE A 753 -14.22 -18.19 -2.78
N ILE A 754 -14.69 -18.08 -1.54
CA ILE A 754 -15.92 -18.75 -1.10
C ILE A 754 -16.78 -17.85 -0.21
N VAL A 755 -18.10 -18.09 -0.23
CA VAL A 755 -19.03 -17.65 0.82
C VAL A 755 -19.69 -18.89 1.40
N GLU A 756 -19.50 -19.13 2.70
CA GLU A 756 -20.02 -20.28 3.42
C GLU A 756 -21.10 -19.85 4.43
N VAL A 757 -22.26 -20.48 4.37
CA VAL A 757 -23.28 -20.43 5.43
C VAL A 757 -23.19 -21.72 6.24
N LYS A 758 -23.00 -21.58 7.55
CA LYS A 758 -22.94 -22.72 8.48
C LYS A 758 -23.56 -22.38 9.84
N PRO A 759 -24.03 -23.36 10.62
CA PRO A 759 -24.57 -23.15 11.96
C PRO A 759 -23.63 -22.35 12.86
N GLN A 760 -24.21 -21.45 13.66
CA GLN A 760 -23.46 -20.65 14.62
C GLN A 760 -22.90 -21.56 15.72
N GLY A 761 -21.70 -21.28 16.24
CA GLY A 761 -21.09 -22.12 17.28
C GLY A 761 -20.45 -23.40 16.76
N VAL A 762 -20.13 -23.48 15.46
CA VAL A 762 -19.33 -24.55 14.87
C VAL A 762 -18.00 -23.99 14.37
N SER A 763 -16.89 -24.46 14.94
CA SER A 763 -15.54 -24.16 14.47
C SER A 763 -14.57 -25.26 14.86
N LYS A 764 -13.46 -25.38 14.12
CA LYS A 764 -12.39 -26.35 14.44
C LYS A 764 -11.80 -26.10 15.85
N GLY A 765 -11.76 -24.84 16.30
CA GLY A 765 -11.37 -24.48 17.67
C GLY A 765 -12.33 -25.01 18.74
N LEU A 766 -13.64 -24.95 18.51
CA LEU A 766 -14.65 -25.51 19.44
C LEU A 766 -14.62 -27.04 19.48
N VAL A 767 -14.28 -27.70 18.36
CA VAL A 767 -14.01 -29.15 18.33
C VAL A 767 -12.86 -29.50 19.27
N ALA A 768 -11.75 -28.78 19.16
CA ALA A 768 -10.59 -28.99 20.03
C ALA A 768 -10.98 -28.81 21.51
N GLU A 769 -11.73 -27.76 21.85
CA GLU A 769 -12.22 -27.53 23.21
C GLU A 769 -13.13 -28.67 23.71
N ARG A 770 -14.06 -29.15 22.87
CA ARG A 770 -14.98 -30.24 23.21
C ARG A 770 -14.23 -31.54 23.49
N ILE A 771 -13.29 -31.92 22.63
CA ILE A 771 -12.46 -33.14 22.81
C ILE A 771 -11.74 -33.10 24.15
N LEU A 772 -11.05 -32.00 24.43
CA LEU A 772 -10.26 -31.84 25.65
C LEU A 772 -11.16 -31.84 26.90
N THR A 773 -12.35 -31.25 26.82
CA THR A 773 -13.35 -31.27 27.89
C THR A 773 -13.82 -32.68 28.18
N THR A 774 -14.22 -33.44 27.15
CA THR A 774 -14.68 -34.82 27.31
C THR A 774 -13.57 -35.74 27.82
N MET A 775 -12.33 -35.57 27.34
CA MET A 775 -11.16 -36.30 27.87
C MET A 775 -10.98 -36.05 29.38
N LYS A 776 -11.12 -34.80 29.82
CA LYS A 776 -11.07 -34.45 31.25
C LYS A 776 -12.20 -35.10 32.05
N GLU A 777 -13.43 -35.05 31.55
CA GLU A 777 -14.60 -35.67 32.20
C GLU A 777 -14.45 -37.19 32.34
N GLN A 778 -13.79 -37.84 31.38
CA GLN A 778 -13.47 -39.27 31.42
C GLN A 778 -12.26 -39.61 32.32
N GLY A 779 -11.70 -38.63 33.06
CA GLY A 779 -10.53 -38.84 33.91
C GLY A 779 -9.20 -38.96 33.15
N ARG A 780 -9.20 -38.64 31.85
CA ARG A 780 -8.05 -38.72 30.93
C ARG A 780 -7.59 -37.33 30.51
N GLN A 781 -7.47 -36.41 31.46
CA GLN A 781 -7.07 -35.03 31.17
C GLN A 781 -5.76 -35.00 30.38
N ALA A 782 -5.77 -34.31 29.24
CA ALA A 782 -4.62 -34.29 28.33
C ALA A 782 -3.42 -33.56 28.95
N ASP A 783 -2.25 -34.18 28.83
CA ASP A 783 -0.93 -33.64 29.17
C ASP A 783 -0.04 -33.41 27.92
N PHE A 784 -0.56 -33.76 26.74
CA PHE A 784 -0.01 -33.44 25.42
C PHE A 784 -1.13 -33.09 24.43
N VAL A 785 -0.95 -32.00 23.68
CA VAL A 785 -1.88 -31.59 22.60
C VAL A 785 -1.11 -31.19 21.35
N LEU A 786 -1.42 -31.84 20.23
CA LEU A 786 -0.91 -31.53 18.91
C LEU A 786 -2.07 -31.10 18.00
N CYS A 787 -2.01 -29.89 17.46
CA CYS A 787 -2.94 -29.37 16.45
C CYS A 787 -2.16 -29.02 15.18
N ILE A 788 -2.54 -29.57 14.02
CA ILE A 788 -1.91 -29.26 12.73
C ILE A 788 -2.96 -28.81 11.72
N GLY A 789 -2.67 -27.71 11.01
CA GLY A 789 -3.54 -27.19 9.95
C GLY A 789 -2.79 -26.32 8.94
N ASP A 790 -3.40 -26.00 7.81
CA ASP A 790 -2.80 -25.20 6.76
C ASP A 790 -3.59 -23.92 6.45
N ASP A 791 -4.87 -23.82 6.74
CA ASP A 791 -5.68 -22.71 6.23
C ASP A 791 -6.18 -21.77 7.32
N ARG A 792 -6.96 -20.77 6.90
CA ARG A 792 -7.52 -19.76 7.79
C ARG A 792 -8.50 -20.34 8.83
N SER A 793 -9.16 -21.45 8.51
CA SER A 793 -10.10 -22.12 9.41
C SER A 793 -9.38 -22.87 10.55
N ASP A 794 -8.13 -23.26 10.33
CA ASP A 794 -7.30 -23.93 11.33
C ASP A 794 -6.74 -22.98 12.39
N GLU A 795 -6.64 -21.69 12.06
CA GLU A 795 -6.19 -20.65 13.00
C GLU A 795 -7.02 -20.63 14.30
N ASP A 796 -8.30 -21.01 14.23
CA ASP A 796 -9.19 -21.15 15.39
C ASP A 796 -8.74 -22.27 16.35
N MET A 797 -8.06 -23.31 15.86
CA MET A 797 -7.46 -24.37 16.69
C MET A 797 -6.23 -23.86 17.45
N PHE A 798 -5.53 -22.86 16.90
CA PHE A 798 -4.29 -22.32 17.49
C PHE A 798 -4.56 -21.17 18.47
N GLU A 799 -5.52 -20.29 18.15
CA GLU A 799 -5.78 -19.01 18.85
C GLU A 799 -6.04 -19.17 20.36
N ASN A 800 -6.57 -20.32 20.78
CA ASN A 800 -7.03 -20.53 22.15
C ASN A 800 -6.18 -21.51 22.97
N LEU A 801 -5.11 -22.09 22.43
CA LEU A 801 -4.34 -23.13 23.14
C LEU A 801 -3.82 -22.65 24.51
N SER A 802 -3.37 -21.40 24.62
CA SER A 802 -2.94 -20.82 25.90
C SER A 802 -4.08 -20.52 26.87
N ASP A 803 -5.26 -20.17 26.36
CA ASP A 803 -6.44 -19.89 27.19
C ASP A 803 -7.10 -21.19 27.68
N LEU A 804 -7.00 -22.29 26.94
CA LEU A 804 -7.41 -23.63 27.38
C LEU A 804 -6.64 -24.09 28.64
N VAL A 805 -5.36 -23.72 28.77
CA VAL A 805 -4.57 -23.94 29.99
C VAL A 805 -5.11 -23.10 31.14
N LYS A 806 -5.36 -21.80 30.93
CA LYS A 806 -5.89 -20.90 31.97
C LYS A 806 -7.27 -21.33 32.48
N ARG A 807 -8.11 -21.88 31.59
CA ARG A 807 -9.43 -22.43 31.92
C ARG A 807 -9.37 -23.81 32.61
N GLY A 808 -8.16 -24.37 32.77
CA GLY A 808 -7.93 -25.65 33.44
C GLY A 808 -8.50 -26.85 32.69
N LEU A 809 -8.70 -26.76 31.37
CA LEU A 809 -9.18 -27.86 30.54
C LEU A 809 -8.09 -28.90 30.32
N VAL A 810 -6.85 -28.44 30.18
CA VAL A 810 -5.64 -29.27 30.11
C VAL A 810 -4.79 -29.10 31.37
N SER A 811 -3.86 -30.00 31.64
CA SER A 811 -2.93 -29.89 32.78
C SER A 811 -2.07 -28.62 32.68
N SER A 812 -1.65 -28.04 33.81
CA SER A 812 -0.79 -26.85 33.81
C SER A 812 0.57 -27.08 33.14
N ASN A 813 1.02 -28.34 33.09
CA ASN A 813 2.30 -28.76 32.51
C ASN A 813 2.13 -29.37 31.11
N THR A 814 1.00 -29.13 30.45
CA THR A 814 0.69 -29.73 29.14
C THR A 814 1.67 -29.25 28.07
N SER A 815 2.22 -30.18 27.30
CA SER A 815 3.01 -29.85 26.12
C SER A 815 2.07 -29.50 24.96
N LEU A 816 2.07 -28.22 24.56
CA LEU A 816 1.18 -27.69 23.51
C LEU A 816 1.95 -27.45 22.20
N PHE A 817 1.49 -28.10 21.14
CA PHE A 817 2.06 -28.02 19.79
C PHE A 817 0.97 -27.59 18.80
N GLY A 818 0.77 -26.28 18.63
CA GLY A 818 0.01 -25.73 17.50
C GLY A 818 0.93 -25.48 16.31
N CYS A 819 0.68 -26.15 15.19
CA CYS A 819 1.57 -26.18 14.03
C CYS A 819 0.83 -25.84 12.73
N THR A 820 1.37 -24.89 11.95
CA THR A 820 0.88 -24.61 10.59
C THR A 820 1.73 -25.30 9.52
N VAL A 821 1.12 -25.71 8.41
CA VAL A 821 1.84 -26.26 7.26
C VAL A 821 2.28 -25.15 6.31
N GLY A 822 3.59 -25.08 6.06
CA GLY A 822 4.27 -24.04 5.29
C GLY A 822 4.75 -22.87 6.15
N GLN A 823 5.85 -22.24 5.72
CA GLN A 823 6.40 -21.07 6.39
C GLN A 823 5.59 -19.81 6.03
N LYS A 824 4.47 -19.60 6.72
CA LYS A 824 3.54 -18.49 6.49
C LYS A 824 3.07 -17.84 7.79
N PRO A 825 2.56 -16.61 7.73
CA PRO A 825 1.95 -15.96 8.90
C PRO A 825 0.82 -16.82 9.47
N SER A 826 0.89 -17.12 10.77
CA SER A 826 -0.06 -17.95 11.49
C SER A 826 -0.05 -17.60 12.98
N LYS A 827 -1.14 -17.91 13.69
CA LYS A 827 -1.24 -17.92 15.16
C LYS A 827 -0.60 -19.16 15.77
N ALA A 828 -0.26 -20.17 14.96
CA ALA A 828 0.51 -21.33 15.39
C ALA A 828 1.89 -20.90 15.92
N LYS A 829 2.40 -21.62 16.92
CA LYS A 829 3.77 -21.41 17.44
C LYS A 829 4.82 -22.12 16.58
N TYR A 830 4.42 -23.17 15.90
CA TYR A 830 5.31 -24.01 15.12
C TYR A 830 4.92 -24.07 13.65
N TYR A 831 5.86 -24.45 12.79
CA TYR A 831 5.55 -24.83 11.41
C TYR A 831 6.28 -26.11 10.97
N LEU A 832 5.72 -26.77 9.98
CA LEU A 832 6.32 -27.84 9.17
C LEU A 832 6.35 -27.37 7.73
N ASP A 833 7.36 -27.75 6.93
CA ASP A 833 7.57 -27.11 5.62
C ASP A 833 6.48 -27.47 4.60
N ASP A 834 6.03 -28.73 4.60
CA ASP A 834 5.02 -29.23 3.69
C ASP A 834 4.31 -30.47 4.26
N THR A 835 3.40 -31.04 3.47
CA THR A 835 2.68 -32.27 3.81
C THR A 835 3.60 -33.46 4.07
N ASN A 836 4.76 -33.58 3.42
CA ASN A 836 5.67 -34.71 3.64
C ASN A 836 6.38 -34.58 5.00
N ASP A 837 6.76 -33.37 5.41
CA ASP A 837 7.28 -33.08 6.74
C ASP A 837 6.25 -33.44 7.83
N VAL A 838 4.96 -33.15 7.59
CA VAL A 838 3.86 -33.59 8.48
C VAL A 838 3.81 -35.11 8.58
N LEU A 839 3.80 -35.81 7.45
CA LEU A 839 3.72 -37.28 7.45
C LEU A 839 4.96 -37.93 8.09
N SER A 840 6.14 -37.36 7.89
CA SER A 840 7.38 -37.86 8.49
C SER A 840 7.37 -37.70 10.02
N MET A 841 6.92 -36.54 10.52
CA MET A 841 6.77 -36.30 11.95
C MET A 841 5.71 -37.22 12.57
N LEU A 842 4.54 -37.37 11.92
CA LEU A 842 3.51 -38.30 12.40
C LEU A 842 3.97 -39.75 12.38
N ASN A 843 4.79 -40.15 11.40
CA ASN A 843 5.40 -41.48 11.38
C ASN A 843 6.35 -41.68 12.56
N ALA A 844 7.17 -40.69 12.91
CA ALA A 844 8.06 -40.78 14.08
C ALA A 844 7.26 -40.95 15.39
N LEU A 845 6.11 -40.28 15.52
CA LEU A 845 5.20 -40.48 16.65
C LEU A 845 4.57 -41.88 16.64
N ALA A 846 4.22 -42.40 15.47
CA ALA A 846 3.71 -43.76 15.31
C ALA A 846 4.75 -44.81 15.70
N ASP A 847 6.00 -44.67 15.24
CA ASP A 847 7.11 -45.56 15.59
C ASP A 847 7.40 -45.56 17.11
N ALA A 848 7.35 -44.39 17.75
CA ALA A 848 7.51 -44.24 19.21
C ALA A 848 6.35 -44.89 20.01
N SER A 849 5.22 -45.15 19.36
CA SER A 849 4.07 -45.81 19.96
C SER A 849 4.24 -47.34 20.01
N GLU A 850 4.91 -47.92 19.01
CA GLU A 850 5.16 -49.36 18.93
C GLU A 850 6.20 -49.86 19.96
N GLN A 851 7.17 -49.01 20.35
CA GLN A 851 8.25 -49.41 21.27
C GLN A 851 7.78 -49.72 22.70
N PHE A 852 6.59 -49.25 23.12
CA PHE A 852 6.06 -49.48 24.47
C PHE A 852 5.23 -50.76 24.61
N ASP A 853 4.59 -51.25 23.55
CA ASP A 853 3.81 -52.50 23.61
C ASP A 853 4.72 -53.74 23.70
N SER A 854 5.99 -53.65 23.27
CA SER A 854 6.94 -54.77 23.38
C SER A 854 7.54 -54.97 24.78
N ASP A 855 7.57 -53.95 25.64
CA ASP A 855 8.18 -54.05 26.98
C ASP A 855 7.18 -54.52 28.06
N ASP A 856 5.89 -54.20 27.93
CA ASP A 856 4.86 -54.67 28.87
C ASP A 856 4.51 -56.16 28.71
N ASP A 857 4.72 -56.74 27.52
CA ASP A 857 4.44 -58.17 27.26
C ASP A 857 5.55 -59.13 27.78
N LEU A 858 6.73 -58.60 28.13
CA LEU A 858 7.82 -59.37 28.75
C LEU A 858 7.68 -59.51 30.28
N GLY A 859 6.84 -58.70 30.92
CA GLY A 859 6.68 -58.65 32.38
C GLY A 859 5.71 -59.67 33.00
N LEU A 860 4.95 -60.41 32.18
CA LEU A 860 3.84 -61.25 32.66
C LEU A 860 4.05 -62.78 32.53
N SER A 861 5.23 -63.26 32.14
CA SER A 861 5.48 -64.71 31.95
C SER A 861 6.35 -65.42 33.02
N LEU A 862 6.83 -64.72 34.05
CA LEU A 862 7.68 -65.30 35.09
C LEU A 862 7.08 -65.10 36.48
N ASP A 863 6.05 -65.88 36.85
CA ASP A 863 5.75 -66.23 38.26
C ASP A 863 4.60 -67.24 38.42
N LYS A 864 4.70 -68.41 37.76
CA LYS A 864 3.94 -69.62 38.17
C LYS A 864 4.70 -70.91 37.84
N ALA A 865 5.75 -71.22 38.60
CA ALA A 865 6.21 -72.59 38.77
C ALA A 865 7.04 -72.77 40.06
N SER A 866 6.61 -73.73 40.89
CA SER A 866 7.32 -74.31 42.06
C SER A 866 7.37 -73.42 43.32
N VAL A 867 7.10 -73.87 44.56
CA VAL A 867 7.36 -75.16 45.21
C VAL A 867 6.32 -75.41 46.32
N SER A 868 6.09 -76.70 46.58
CA SER A 868 5.43 -77.36 47.73
C SER A 868 5.73 -76.80 49.12
#